data_AF-A0AAN6ULW3-F1
#
_entry.id   AF-A0AAN6ULW3-F1
#
_cell.length_a   1.000
_cell.length_b   1.000
_cell.length_c   1.000
_cell.angle_alpha   90.00
_cell.angle_beta   90.00
_cell.angle_gamma   90.00
#
_symmetry.space_group_name_H-M   'P 1'
#
loop_
_entity.id
_entity.type
_entity.pdbx_description
1 polymer ?
#
loop_
_entity_poly.entity_id
_entity_poly.type
_entity_poly.pdbx_seq_one_letter_code
_entity_poly.pdbx_strand_id
1 'polypeptide(L)'
;MQPLSLRSLVAVSALLSAFVAAAPKAVTVVVTSTTTTCPFSNSPPPCPQPTESEFEFESGSGSESTSLTRRSTISGSPSSTSNTTPACTDFWLEKIAHRGVAPFAGSGYKVFRNVRDYGAKGDGINDDTQAINKAISDGDRCGPGCTGSTKTPALIYFPPGTYMVSSPIIDFYYTNLIGNPGCLPVLKATPDFEGAWLLDTNQYQPAGDLAWGATNVFWRQVANLVLDLSGVAPETKMVGLHWPSSQSTSLSNMVFKMSEEKGNQHQGLFIEQGSGGYIGDLVFYGGAQALSVGNQQFTMRNISIHNAETAIQQLWSWGWTYQGVSINNCEVGFDFTASTDGNLGVGSITILDSEIKDTPIGITFGAAAATGPAVANNFIFENVRLDNVATAIRGPQGTVLAGAPGPSTIKAWGRGHKYTPSSAGPTAFEGPTPPNTRPAALAPGGTYYARSKPRYENLPVSEFLSARAAGAAGDGTTDDTDALNALFHTAAAADKIVLLDAGMYVVTSTLHIPAGSRIVGEAFPVLLSSGAFFASAAHPQPVVQVGAPGPAADGRIEWSNTIVSTRGAQAGAILIEFHLAAPADAPSGLWDVHTRVGGFAGSELQLAQCAKTPNATVTAAGGGGGGVAPACVAAFMSMHVTAAAAALYMENCWLWVADHDIEEGADNEQITVYAGRGLLVESQGPLWLVGTSVEHHQFYEYQFVNARDVFMGQIQTETAYYQPNPDARLPFAAVAKYHDPVFAQTGESGWGLRVVDSEAVLVYGAGLYSFFDDYDVGCSQIGEGATCQKRIFSVEGKSQVRVYNLNTVGTSKMVTVDGRDVVAYEDNIDGFVHSVSLFETEG
;
A
#
# COMPACT_ATOMS: atom_id res chain seq x y z
N MET A 1 36.36 4.29 -27.10
CA MET A 1 35.12 4.97 -27.52
C MET A 1 34.20 3.94 -28.16
N GLN A 2 33.39 3.30 -27.34
CA GLN A 2 32.22 2.47 -27.63
C GLN A 2 31.34 2.58 -26.37
N PRO A 3 30.03 2.82 -26.46
CA PRO A 3 29.20 3.12 -25.30
C PRO A 3 28.80 1.83 -24.57
N LEU A 4 28.89 1.85 -23.24
CA LEU A 4 28.46 0.79 -22.33
C LEU A 4 26.94 0.91 -22.10
N SER A 5 26.22 -0.18 -22.35
CA SER A 5 24.77 -0.31 -22.17
C SER A 5 24.39 -0.80 -20.78
N LEU A 6 23.45 -0.11 -20.13
CA LEU A 6 22.30 -0.59 -19.32
C LEU A 6 22.41 -1.89 -18.48
N ARG A 7 23.56 -2.21 -17.89
CA ARG A 7 23.72 -3.38 -16.98
C ARG A 7 24.14 -3.06 -15.55
N SER A 8 24.16 -1.79 -15.17
CA SER A 8 24.74 -1.37 -13.88
C SER A 8 23.75 -1.15 -12.74
N LEU A 9 22.44 -1.31 -12.93
CA LEU A 9 21.46 -1.13 -11.85
C LEU A 9 21.14 -2.41 -11.03
N VAL A 10 21.63 -3.58 -11.43
CA VAL A 10 21.33 -4.86 -10.75
C VAL A 10 22.47 -5.33 -9.81
N ALA A 11 23.62 -4.64 -9.80
CA ALA A 11 24.83 -5.18 -9.19
C ALA A 11 24.99 -5.00 -7.67
N VAL A 12 24.02 -4.41 -6.95
CA VAL A 12 24.08 -4.29 -5.47
C VAL A 12 23.13 -5.27 -4.75
N SER A 13 22.17 -5.88 -5.44
CA SER A 13 21.29 -6.92 -4.86
C SER A 13 21.71 -8.37 -5.19
N ALA A 14 22.66 -8.60 -6.10
CA ALA A 14 23.05 -9.94 -6.54
C ALA A 14 24.10 -10.66 -5.65
N LEU A 15 24.56 -10.05 -4.55
CA LEU A 15 25.55 -10.66 -3.66
C LEU A 15 24.96 -11.51 -2.52
N LEU A 16 23.65 -11.52 -2.31
CA LEU A 16 22.99 -12.43 -1.35
C LEU A 16 22.63 -13.81 -1.93
N SER A 17 22.66 -13.99 -3.26
CA SER A 17 22.29 -15.25 -3.93
C SER A 17 23.45 -16.24 -4.06
N ALA A 18 24.67 -15.86 -3.67
CA ALA A 18 25.89 -16.66 -3.92
C ALA A 18 26.21 -17.74 -2.86
N PHE A 19 25.31 -18.06 -1.92
CA PHE A 19 25.55 -19.12 -0.93
C PHE A 19 24.64 -20.35 -1.02
N VAL A 20 23.83 -20.50 -2.08
CA VAL A 20 23.05 -21.73 -2.33
C VAL A 20 23.43 -22.34 -3.69
N ALA A 21 24.71 -22.64 -3.89
CA ALA A 21 25.16 -23.55 -4.95
C ALA A 21 26.62 -24.00 -4.73
N ALA A 22 26.87 -24.88 -3.76
CA ALA A 22 28.10 -25.66 -3.75
C ALA A 22 27.89 -27.04 -3.09
N ALA A 23 27.61 -28.05 -3.91
CA ALA A 23 27.75 -29.46 -3.55
C ALA A 23 29.26 -29.87 -3.58
N PRO A 24 29.65 -30.98 -2.92
CA PRO A 24 30.79 -30.98 -2.00
C PRO A 24 32.11 -31.43 -2.64
N LYS A 25 33.23 -30.91 -2.11
CA LYS A 25 34.53 -31.59 -2.18
C LYS A 25 34.92 -32.06 -0.78
N ALA A 26 35.10 -33.37 -0.67
CA ALA A 26 35.53 -34.06 0.53
C ALA A 26 36.88 -33.56 1.05
N VAL A 27 36.95 -33.20 2.33
CA VAL A 27 38.18 -33.21 3.12
C VAL A 27 37.89 -33.92 4.43
N THR A 28 38.52 -35.08 4.59
CA THR A 28 38.48 -35.91 5.79
C THR A 28 39.26 -35.24 6.92
N VAL A 29 38.59 -34.92 8.03
CA VAL A 29 39.23 -34.72 9.34
C VAL A 29 38.35 -35.41 10.39
N VAL A 30 38.82 -36.55 10.89
CA VAL A 30 38.24 -37.21 12.07
C VAL A 30 39.25 -37.06 13.21
N VAL A 31 38.87 -36.25 14.20
CA VAL A 31 39.46 -36.23 15.54
C VAL A 31 38.55 -37.07 16.44
N THR A 32 39.14 -38.09 17.05
CA THR A 32 38.52 -39.03 17.99
C THR A 32 38.00 -38.36 19.25
N SER A 33 36.79 -38.69 19.68
CA SER A 33 36.38 -38.55 21.07
C SER A 33 35.63 -39.80 21.54
N THR A 34 36.05 -40.30 22.70
CA THR A 34 35.64 -41.52 23.37
C THR A 34 34.33 -41.34 24.13
N THR A 35 33.37 -42.22 23.88
CA THR A 35 32.13 -42.38 24.64
C THR A 35 32.35 -43.19 25.92
N THR A 36 31.80 -42.69 27.03
CA THR A 36 31.61 -43.46 28.27
C THR A 36 30.11 -43.56 28.54
N THR A 37 29.57 -44.78 28.56
CA THR A 37 28.18 -45.12 28.87
C THR A 37 28.02 -45.58 30.32
N CYS A 38 26.88 -45.29 30.97
CA CYS A 38 26.14 -46.21 31.87
C CYS A 38 24.77 -45.59 32.35
N PRO A 39 23.79 -46.41 32.81
CA PRO A 39 22.37 -46.29 32.41
C PRO A 39 21.29 -46.32 33.56
N PHE A 40 19.99 -46.22 33.17
CA PHE A 40 18.70 -46.54 33.88
C PHE A 40 18.25 -45.62 35.04
N SER A 41 16.97 -45.44 35.44
CA SER A 41 15.59 -45.67 34.95
C SER A 41 14.60 -45.01 35.96
N ASN A 42 13.38 -44.61 35.54
CA ASN A 42 12.07 -44.75 36.23
C ASN A 42 11.08 -43.59 35.94
N SER A 43 9.82 -43.95 35.65
CA SER A 43 8.60 -43.09 35.55
C SER A 43 7.65 -43.39 36.75
N PRO A 44 6.43 -42.82 36.86
CA PRO A 44 5.93 -41.42 36.90
C PRO A 44 5.10 -41.15 38.20
N PRO A 45 4.36 -40.01 38.38
CA PRO A 45 2.90 -39.99 38.10
C PRO A 45 2.30 -38.60 37.66
N PRO A 46 0.98 -38.49 37.34
CA PRO A 46 0.39 -37.43 36.49
C PRO A 46 -0.28 -36.24 37.21
N CYS A 47 -0.70 -35.25 36.39
CA CYS A 47 -1.29 -33.93 36.66
C CYS A 47 -2.48 -33.85 37.64
N PRO A 48 -2.68 -32.70 38.31
CA PRO A 48 -3.99 -32.25 38.79
C PRO A 48 -4.64 -31.17 37.90
N GLN A 49 -5.94 -31.32 37.67
CA GLN A 49 -6.86 -30.36 37.03
C GLN A 49 -7.23 -29.21 37.99
N PRO A 50 -7.63 -28.01 37.48
CA PRO A 50 -8.18 -26.95 38.31
C PRO A 50 -9.63 -27.25 38.69
N THR A 51 -9.96 -27.02 39.96
CA THR A 51 -11.32 -27.07 40.49
C THR A 51 -11.97 -25.69 40.37
N GLU A 52 -13.09 -25.61 39.64
CA GLU A 52 -13.99 -24.46 39.73
C GLU A 52 -14.67 -24.48 41.11
N SER A 53 -14.54 -23.39 41.84
CA SER A 53 -15.29 -23.14 43.07
C SER A 53 -16.34 -22.07 42.77
N GLU A 54 -17.61 -22.46 42.86
CA GLU A 54 -18.75 -21.55 42.92
C GLU A 54 -18.66 -20.75 44.23
N PHE A 55 -18.59 -19.43 44.12
CA PHE A 55 -18.83 -18.52 45.24
C PHE A 55 -20.03 -17.64 44.90
N GLU A 56 -21.13 -17.87 45.62
CA GLU A 56 -22.26 -16.95 45.76
C GLU A 56 -21.77 -15.65 46.40
N PHE A 57 -22.21 -14.50 45.87
CA PHE A 57 -22.12 -13.22 46.56
C PHE A 57 -23.52 -12.62 46.73
N GLU A 58 -23.92 -12.53 48.01
CA GLU A 58 -25.09 -11.81 48.49
C GLU A 58 -25.02 -10.30 48.19
N SER A 59 -26.19 -9.75 47.88
CA SER A 59 -26.46 -8.34 47.69
C SER A 59 -26.32 -7.53 48.99
N GLY A 60 -25.45 -6.51 48.99
CA GLY A 60 -25.34 -5.51 50.04
C GLY A 60 -25.47 -4.09 49.46
N SER A 61 -26.45 -3.34 49.98
CA SER A 61 -26.92 -2.02 49.57
C SER A 61 -26.12 -0.83 50.14
N GLY A 62 -26.11 0.29 49.40
CA GLY A 62 -25.80 1.67 49.87
C GLY A 62 -24.49 2.21 49.25
N SER A 63 -24.39 3.42 48.70
CA SER A 63 -25.15 4.66 48.85
C SER A 63 -24.91 5.61 47.65
N GLU A 64 -25.73 6.66 47.59
CA GLU A 64 -26.02 7.66 46.56
C GLU A 64 -24.82 8.38 45.87
N SER A 65 -24.98 8.70 44.58
CA SER A 65 -24.94 10.10 44.10
C SER A 65 -25.41 10.22 42.63
N THR A 66 -26.12 11.31 42.38
CA THR A 66 -27.01 11.65 41.27
C THR A 66 -26.33 11.96 39.92
N SER A 67 -26.88 11.47 38.81
CA SER A 67 -26.87 12.20 37.53
C SER A 67 -28.21 12.04 36.79
N LEU A 68 -28.83 13.18 36.49
CA LEU A 68 -30.10 13.30 35.77
C LEU A 68 -29.87 13.07 34.28
N THR A 69 -30.37 11.96 33.74
CA THR A 69 -30.53 11.75 32.29
C THR A 69 -32.00 11.86 31.91
N ARG A 70 -32.31 12.85 31.06
CA ARG A 70 -33.62 13.12 30.50
C ARG A 70 -33.88 12.10 29.37
N ARG A 71 -34.69 11.07 29.62
CA ARG A 71 -35.18 10.14 28.59
C ARG A 71 -36.32 10.79 27.80
N SER A 72 -36.13 10.93 26.49
CA SER A 72 -37.21 11.09 25.52
C SER A 72 -37.69 9.69 25.11
N THR A 73 -38.96 9.40 25.33
CA THR A 73 -39.64 8.18 24.89
C THR A 73 -40.10 8.33 23.44
N ILE A 74 -39.48 7.59 22.52
CA ILE A 74 -40.06 7.28 21.20
C ILE A 74 -40.48 5.82 21.23
N SER A 75 -41.78 5.58 21.12
CA SER A 75 -42.39 4.26 20.94
C SER A 75 -42.30 3.84 19.48
N GLY A 76 -41.48 2.85 19.17
CA GLY A 76 -41.49 2.11 17.90
C GLY A 76 -41.54 0.61 18.19
N SER A 77 -42.54 -0.08 17.66
CA SER A 77 -42.66 -1.55 17.73
C SER A 77 -41.46 -2.22 17.06
N PRO A 78 -40.89 -3.29 17.63
CA PRO A 78 -39.87 -4.07 16.94
C PRO A 78 -40.54 -5.02 15.95
N SER A 79 -40.31 -4.80 14.65
CA SER A 79 -40.43 -5.90 13.69
C SER A 79 -39.21 -6.79 13.88
N SER A 80 -39.42 -7.97 14.47
CA SER A 80 -38.39 -8.99 14.60
C SER A 80 -38.11 -9.64 13.24
N THR A 81 -37.23 -9.04 12.45
CA THR A 81 -36.46 -9.81 11.47
C THR A 81 -35.30 -10.43 12.23
N SER A 82 -35.36 -11.75 12.44
CA SER A 82 -34.23 -12.50 13.00
C SER A 82 -33.09 -12.48 11.97
N ASN A 83 -32.18 -11.51 12.09
CA ASN A 83 -30.88 -11.57 11.45
C ASN A 83 -30.07 -12.65 12.16
N THR A 84 -30.26 -13.91 11.75
CA THR A 84 -29.37 -15.00 12.12
C THR A 84 -27.97 -14.64 11.64
N THR A 85 -26.98 -14.65 12.55
CA THR A 85 -25.57 -14.51 12.19
C THR A 85 -25.26 -15.47 11.04
N PRO A 86 -24.71 -15.01 9.91
CA PRO A 86 -24.46 -15.89 8.76
C PRO A 86 -23.55 -17.04 9.18
N ALA A 87 -23.86 -18.25 8.70
CA ALA A 87 -22.97 -19.38 8.91
C ALA A 87 -21.64 -19.14 8.17
N CYS A 88 -20.56 -19.81 8.58
CA CYS A 88 -19.25 -19.69 7.93
C CYS A 88 -19.25 -19.88 6.40
N THR A 89 -20.27 -20.51 5.83
CA THR A 89 -20.44 -20.76 4.38
C THR A 89 -21.31 -19.73 3.66
N ASP A 90 -21.74 -18.66 4.34
CA ASP A 90 -22.73 -17.71 3.82
C ASP A 90 -22.13 -16.44 3.20
N PHE A 91 -20.81 -16.43 2.96
CA PHE A 91 -20.16 -15.28 2.35
C PHE A 91 -20.73 -15.00 0.96
N TRP A 92 -21.18 -13.76 0.74
CA TRP A 92 -21.90 -13.35 -0.48
C TRP A 92 -21.10 -13.62 -1.76
N LEU A 93 -19.77 -13.49 -1.71
CA LEU A 93 -18.92 -13.67 -2.87
C LEU A 93 -18.95 -15.11 -3.41
N GLU A 94 -19.19 -16.11 -2.56
CA GLU A 94 -19.32 -17.51 -3.02
C GLU A 94 -20.65 -17.75 -3.75
N LYS A 95 -21.69 -16.97 -3.42
CA LYS A 95 -23.07 -17.22 -3.84
C LYS A 95 -23.58 -16.27 -4.91
N ILE A 96 -22.92 -15.12 -5.07
CA ILE A 96 -23.30 -14.14 -6.08
C ILE A 96 -23.11 -14.75 -7.46
N ALA A 97 -24.05 -14.48 -8.37
CA ALA A 97 -23.89 -14.96 -9.73
C ALA A 97 -22.73 -14.19 -10.39
N HIS A 98 -21.68 -14.92 -10.73
CA HIS A 98 -20.46 -14.37 -11.33
C HIS A 98 -20.68 -14.00 -12.79
N ARG A 99 -20.70 -12.69 -13.05
CA ARG A 99 -20.93 -12.13 -14.39
C ARG A 99 -19.71 -11.40 -14.93
N GLY A 100 -18.59 -11.34 -14.22
CA GLY A 100 -17.40 -10.64 -14.67
C GLY A 100 -16.91 -11.06 -16.06
N VAL A 101 -16.44 -10.09 -16.83
CA VAL A 101 -15.86 -10.24 -18.16
C VAL A 101 -14.48 -9.58 -18.22
N ALA A 102 -13.62 -10.09 -19.09
CA ALA A 102 -12.32 -9.49 -19.42
C ALA A 102 -12.28 -9.24 -20.94
N PRO A 103 -12.66 -8.03 -21.42
CA PRO A 103 -12.93 -7.80 -22.84
C PRO A 103 -11.74 -8.02 -23.78
N PHE A 104 -10.51 -7.92 -23.25
CA PHE A 104 -9.27 -8.10 -24.00
C PHE A 104 -8.60 -9.47 -23.73
N ALA A 105 -9.25 -10.36 -22.99
CA ALA A 105 -8.81 -11.74 -22.83
C ALA A 105 -9.28 -12.63 -24.00
N GLY A 106 -8.79 -13.87 -24.04
CA GLY A 106 -9.30 -14.89 -24.96
C GLY A 106 -10.78 -15.21 -24.75
N SER A 107 -11.44 -15.70 -25.80
CA SER A 107 -12.86 -16.07 -25.73
C SER A 107 -13.12 -17.11 -24.64
N GLY A 108 -14.15 -16.87 -23.82
CA GLY A 108 -14.54 -17.78 -22.73
C GLY A 108 -13.71 -17.66 -21.45
N TYR A 109 -12.86 -16.63 -21.34
CA TYR A 109 -12.12 -16.32 -20.13
C TYR A 109 -13.05 -16.16 -18.92
N LYS A 110 -12.68 -16.80 -17.81
CA LYS A 110 -13.41 -16.70 -16.53
C LYS A 110 -12.63 -15.78 -15.61
N VAL A 111 -13.26 -14.78 -15.00
CA VAL A 111 -12.57 -13.93 -14.00
C VAL A 111 -12.58 -14.58 -12.62
N PHE A 112 -13.77 -14.96 -12.15
CA PHE A 112 -13.94 -15.68 -10.89
C PHE A 112 -13.67 -17.17 -11.04
N ARG A 113 -12.88 -17.73 -10.12
CA ARG A 113 -12.57 -19.16 -10.03
C ARG A 113 -12.66 -19.62 -8.58
N ASN A 114 -13.51 -20.60 -8.29
CA ASN A 114 -13.50 -21.29 -7.01
C ASN A 114 -12.52 -22.47 -7.09
N VAL A 115 -11.55 -22.57 -6.16
CA VAL A 115 -10.55 -23.65 -6.19
C VAL A 115 -11.16 -25.05 -6.16
N ARG A 116 -12.36 -25.22 -5.60
CA ARG A 116 -13.09 -26.50 -5.58
C ARG A 116 -13.57 -26.93 -6.97
N ASP A 117 -13.88 -25.99 -7.85
CA ASP A 117 -14.27 -26.28 -9.24
C ASP A 117 -13.08 -26.85 -10.04
N TYR A 118 -11.86 -26.63 -9.55
CA TYR A 118 -10.62 -27.14 -10.11
C TYR A 118 -10.12 -28.42 -9.42
N GLY A 119 -10.89 -28.96 -8.47
CA GLY A 119 -10.64 -30.26 -7.84
C GLY A 119 -10.16 -30.19 -6.39
N ALA A 120 -9.89 -29.01 -5.86
CA ALA A 120 -9.43 -28.85 -4.49
C ALA A 120 -10.48 -29.37 -3.50
N LYS A 121 -10.05 -30.09 -2.46
CA LYS A 121 -10.92 -30.71 -1.47
C LYS A 121 -11.08 -29.82 -0.25
N GLY A 122 -9.98 -29.23 0.24
CA GLY A 122 -9.98 -28.45 1.45
C GLY A 122 -10.31 -29.28 2.70
N ASP A 123 -9.95 -30.58 2.70
CA ASP A 123 -10.29 -31.55 3.75
C ASP A 123 -9.15 -31.82 4.76
N GLY A 124 -8.00 -31.18 4.57
CA GLY A 124 -6.81 -31.34 5.42
C GLY A 124 -6.07 -32.67 5.24
N ILE A 125 -6.40 -33.44 4.20
CA ILE A 125 -5.82 -34.75 3.93
C ILE A 125 -5.26 -34.79 2.50
N ASN A 126 -6.09 -34.40 1.53
CA ASN A 126 -5.72 -34.45 0.12
C ASN A 126 -4.86 -33.26 -0.26
N ASP A 127 -3.84 -33.54 -1.07
CA ASP A 127 -2.99 -32.51 -1.65
C ASP A 127 -3.75 -31.71 -2.72
N ASP A 128 -3.96 -30.43 -2.43
CA ASP A 128 -4.73 -29.49 -3.25
C ASP A 128 -3.83 -28.59 -4.11
N THR A 129 -2.51 -28.76 -4.06
CA THR A 129 -1.51 -27.91 -4.74
C THR A 129 -1.82 -27.75 -6.22
N GLN A 130 -2.01 -28.87 -6.93
CA GLN A 130 -2.25 -28.86 -8.36
C GLN A 130 -3.59 -28.19 -8.71
N ALA A 131 -4.63 -28.42 -7.91
CA ALA A 131 -5.94 -27.83 -8.15
C ALA A 131 -5.94 -26.31 -7.96
N ILE A 132 -5.26 -25.81 -6.92
CA ILE A 132 -5.11 -24.39 -6.65
C ILE A 132 -4.29 -23.71 -7.76
N ASN A 133 -3.11 -24.26 -8.09
CA ASN A 133 -2.27 -23.71 -9.17
C ASN A 133 -2.98 -23.78 -10.54
N LYS A 134 -3.82 -24.80 -10.76
CA LYS A 134 -4.67 -24.85 -11.96
C LYS A 134 -5.72 -23.74 -11.94
N ALA A 135 -6.38 -23.48 -10.82
CA ALA A 135 -7.34 -22.37 -10.72
C ALA A 135 -6.66 -21.03 -11.04
N ILE A 136 -5.46 -20.80 -10.51
CA ILE A 136 -4.68 -19.58 -10.75
C ILE A 136 -4.28 -19.42 -12.22
N SER A 137 -3.80 -20.48 -12.86
CA SER A 137 -3.22 -20.43 -14.23
C SER A 137 -4.24 -20.56 -15.37
N ASP A 138 -5.47 -20.99 -15.09
CA ASP A 138 -6.49 -21.24 -16.12
C ASP A 138 -6.86 -19.98 -16.92
N GLY A 139 -6.88 -20.11 -18.25
CA GLY A 139 -7.30 -19.05 -19.17
C GLY A 139 -6.17 -18.23 -19.80
N ASP A 140 -5.01 -18.85 -20.07
CA ASP A 140 -3.88 -18.24 -20.80
C ASP A 140 -3.44 -16.90 -20.19
N ARG A 141 -3.15 -16.95 -18.90
CA ARG A 141 -2.83 -15.77 -18.09
C ARG A 141 -1.35 -15.42 -18.15
N CYS A 142 -1.03 -14.19 -17.72
CA CYS A 142 0.34 -13.73 -17.54
C CYS A 142 1.00 -14.43 -16.33
N GLY A 143 1.62 -15.58 -16.58
CA GLY A 143 2.47 -16.33 -15.64
C GLY A 143 3.96 -16.02 -15.79
N PRO A 144 4.85 -16.74 -15.09
CA PRO A 144 6.29 -16.60 -15.26
C PRO A 144 6.71 -16.68 -16.73
N GLY A 145 7.47 -15.68 -17.19
CA GLY A 145 7.88 -15.52 -18.60
C GLY A 145 7.08 -14.46 -19.38
N CYS A 146 5.94 -14.00 -18.87
CA CYS A 146 5.24 -12.81 -19.37
C CYS A 146 5.75 -11.55 -18.66
N THR A 147 5.83 -10.40 -19.34
CA THR A 147 6.37 -9.14 -18.80
C THR A 147 5.40 -8.34 -17.93
N GLY A 148 4.09 -8.54 -18.13
CA GLY A 148 2.98 -7.87 -17.44
C GLY A 148 1.70 -7.96 -18.27
N SER A 149 0.52 -7.82 -17.66
CA SER A 149 -0.73 -7.64 -18.43
C SER A 149 -1.90 -7.18 -17.57
N THR A 150 -2.82 -6.41 -18.17
CA THR A 150 -4.13 -6.10 -17.59
C THR A 150 -5.29 -6.85 -18.23
N LYS A 151 -5.01 -7.62 -19.29
CA LYS A 151 -6.01 -8.34 -20.07
C LYS A 151 -6.64 -9.51 -19.33
N THR A 152 -5.94 -10.10 -18.36
CA THR A 152 -6.32 -11.39 -17.74
C THR A 152 -6.43 -11.33 -16.19
N PRO A 153 -7.30 -10.48 -15.63
CA PRO A 153 -7.51 -10.38 -14.19
C PRO A 153 -8.16 -11.64 -13.62
N ALA A 154 -7.76 -12.05 -12.43
CA ALA A 154 -8.33 -13.23 -11.77
C ALA A 154 -8.72 -12.97 -10.31
N LEU A 155 -9.91 -13.44 -9.94
CA LEU A 155 -10.30 -13.61 -8.53
C LEU A 155 -10.38 -15.10 -8.22
N ILE A 156 -9.42 -15.57 -7.43
CA ILE A 156 -9.33 -16.96 -6.99
C ILE A 156 -9.94 -17.05 -5.59
N TYR A 157 -11.08 -17.72 -5.49
CA TYR A 157 -11.82 -17.87 -4.26
C TYR A 157 -11.51 -19.19 -3.56
N PHE A 158 -11.25 -19.10 -2.25
CA PHE A 158 -11.04 -20.23 -1.37
C PHE A 158 -12.24 -20.37 -0.42
N PRO A 159 -13.11 -21.38 -0.60
CA PRO A 159 -14.13 -21.74 0.39
C PRO A 159 -13.50 -22.19 1.71
N PRO A 160 -14.23 -22.18 2.84
CA PRO A 160 -13.75 -22.70 4.11
C PRO A 160 -13.23 -24.14 3.99
N GLY A 161 -12.05 -24.40 4.54
CA GLY A 161 -11.39 -25.70 4.50
C GLY A 161 -9.90 -25.61 4.83
N THR A 162 -9.26 -26.77 4.95
CA THR A 162 -7.80 -26.89 5.05
C THR A 162 -7.27 -27.52 3.78
N TYR A 163 -6.51 -26.76 3.01
CA TYR A 163 -5.94 -27.17 1.74
C TYR A 163 -4.50 -27.58 2.01
N MET A 164 -4.22 -28.88 1.92
CA MET A 164 -2.84 -29.36 2.05
C MET A 164 -2.07 -29.00 0.79
N VAL A 165 -0.87 -28.47 0.96
CA VAL A 165 -0.01 -28.02 -0.14
C VAL A 165 1.38 -28.62 0.05
N SER A 166 1.93 -29.25 -0.99
CA SER A 166 3.24 -29.94 -0.97
C SER A 166 4.31 -29.23 -1.80
N SER A 167 3.95 -28.21 -2.58
CA SER A 167 4.90 -27.36 -3.32
C SER A 167 4.29 -25.95 -3.49
N PRO A 168 5.07 -24.91 -3.83
CA PRO A 168 4.59 -23.54 -3.86
C PRO A 168 3.28 -23.35 -4.64
N ILE A 169 2.35 -22.59 -4.04
CA ILE A 169 1.27 -21.96 -4.78
C ILE A 169 1.87 -20.77 -5.53
N ILE A 170 1.86 -20.81 -6.86
CA ILE A 170 2.46 -19.79 -7.71
C ILE A 170 1.39 -18.80 -8.13
N ASP A 171 1.48 -17.58 -7.61
CA ASP A 171 0.59 -16.51 -7.99
C ASP A 171 1.01 -15.88 -9.33
N PHE A 172 0.02 -15.53 -10.15
CA PHE A 172 0.21 -14.95 -11.48
C PHE A 172 -0.05 -13.44 -11.45
N TYR A 173 0.36 -12.72 -12.49
CA TYR A 173 0.16 -11.27 -12.57
C TYR A 173 -1.34 -10.91 -12.55
N TYR A 174 -1.72 -9.83 -11.86
CA TYR A 174 -3.12 -9.35 -11.74
C TYR A 174 -4.08 -10.38 -11.11
N THR A 175 -3.70 -10.93 -9.95
CA THR A 175 -4.49 -11.96 -9.24
C THR A 175 -4.89 -11.49 -7.84
N ASN A 176 -6.16 -11.75 -7.50
CA ASN A 176 -6.72 -11.57 -6.17
C ASN A 176 -7.03 -12.96 -5.57
N LEU A 177 -6.27 -13.39 -4.57
CA LEU A 177 -6.49 -14.61 -3.80
C LEU A 177 -7.33 -14.29 -2.57
N ILE A 178 -8.62 -14.68 -2.59
CA ILE A 178 -9.60 -14.27 -1.58
C ILE A 178 -10.19 -15.49 -0.90
N GLY A 179 -9.92 -15.65 0.40
CA GLY A 179 -10.60 -16.64 1.22
C GLY A 179 -11.93 -16.16 1.78
N ASN A 180 -12.69 -17.10 2.35
CA ASN A 180 -13.89 -16.80 3.11
C ASN A 180 -13.54 -16.10 4.45
N PRO A 181 -14.00 -14.86 4.70
CA PRO A 181 -13.68 -14.13 5.93
C PRO A 181 -14.39 -14.66 7.19
N GLY A 182 -15.52 -15.36 7.04
CA GLY A 182 -16.27 -15.90 8.19
C GLY A 182 -15.62 -17.15 8.80
N CYS A 183 -14.93 -17.94 7.98
CA CYS A 183 -14.09 -19.06 8.40
C CYS A 183 -12.87 -19.10 7.47
N LEU A 184 -11.75 -18.53 7.92
CA LEU A 184 -10.53 -18.40 7.11
C LEU A 184 -10.06 -19.78 6.60
N PRO A 185 -9.98 -19.98 5.27
CA PRO A 185 -9.33 -21.13 4.68
C PRO A 185 -7.86 -21.22 5.11
N VAL A 186 -7.38 -22.44 5.31
CA VAL A 186 -5.99 -22.71 5.70
C VAL A 186 -5.24 -23.29 4.51
N LEU A 187 -4.18 -22.62 4.07
CA LEU A 187 -3.15 -23.24 3.24
C LEU A 187 -2.12 -23.85 4.20
N LYS A 188 -2.02 -25.18 4.22
CA LYS A 188 -1.15 -25.91 5.15
C LYS A 188 -0.05 -26.64 4.39
N ALA A 189 1.21 -26.30 4.69
CA ALA A 189 2.36 -27.01 4.15
C ALA A 189 2.37 -28.46 4.66
N THR A 190 2.63 -29.43 3.78
CA THR A 190 2.88 -30.81 4.18
C THR A 190 4.24 -30.94 4.88
N PRO A 191 4.46 -31.97 5.73
CA PRO A 191 5.76 -32.16 6.37
C PRO A 191 6.94 -32.37 5.41
N ASP A 192 6.65 -32.87 4.21
CA ASP A 192 7.60 -33.13 3.11
C ASP A 192 7.53 -32.07 2.00
N PHE A 193 7.07 -30.85 2.32
CA PHE A 193 6.94 -29.75 1.35
C PHE A 193 8.23 -29.51 0.55
N GLU A 194 8.11 -29.44 -0.77
CA GLU A 194 9.20 -29.17 -1.69
C GLU A 194 9.17 -27.70 -2.16
N GLY A 195 10.02 -26.85 -1.58
CA GLY A 195 10.17 -25.46 -1.97
C GLY A 195 10.46 -24.55 -0.76
N ALA A 196 10.78 -23.28 -1.03
CA ALA A 196 11.09 -22.33 0.04
C ALA A 196 9.88 -21.48 0.46
N TRP A 197 8.79 -21.47 -0.30
CA TRP A 197 7.67 -20.55 -0.12
C TRP A 197 6.34 -21.29 -0.25
N LEU A 198 5.46 -21.21 0.75
CA LEU A 198 4.12 -21.78 0.66
C LEU A 198 3.29 -21.08 -0.43
N LEU A 199 3.28 -19.74 -0.41
CA LEU A 199 2.72 -18.89 -1.44
C LEU A 199 3.82 -18.00 -2.02
N ASP A 200 4.08 -18.15 -3.32
CA ASP A 200 5.11 -17.43 -4.06
C ASP A 200 4.47 -16.53 -5.11
N THR A 201 4.60 -15.22 -4.93
CA THR A 201 3.94 -14.26 -5.81
C THR A 201 4.87 -13.64 -6.84
N ASN A 202 6.13 -14.02 -6.86
CA ASN A 202 7.05 -13.58 -7.90
C ASN A 202 8.21 -14.56 -8.00
N GLN A 203 7.92 -15.76 -8.47
CA GLN A 203 8.87 -16.86 -8.42
C GLN A 203 10.21 -16.52 -9.06
N TYR A 204 11.30 -16.86 -8.39
CA TYR A 204 12.64 -16.81 -8.97
C TYR A 204 12.75 -17.73 -10.18
N GLN A 205 13.23 -17.18 -11.28
CA GLN A 205 13.53 -17.89 -12.51
C GLN A 205 14.91 -18.55 -12.45
N PRO A 206 15.22 -19.53 -13.31
CA PRO A 206 16.51 -20.23 -13.29
C PRO A 206 17.75 -19.32 -13.39
N ALA A 207 17.60 -18.10 -13.90
CA ALA A 207 18.67 -17.09 -13.97
C ALA A 207 18.94 -16.37 -12.64
N GLY A 208 18.09 -16.54 -11.64
CA GLY A 208 18.17 -15.86 -10.35
C GLY A 208 17.40 -14.54 -10.27
N ASP A 209 16.73 -14.14 -11.35
CA ASP A 209 15.83 -12.98 -11.38
C ASP A 209 14.41 -13.37 -10.97
N LEU A 210 13.63 -12.43 -10.46
CA LEU A 210 12.19 -12.62 -10.22
C LEU A 210 11.42 -12.77 -11.55
N ALA A 211 10.26 -13.43 -11.53
CA ALA A 211 9.39 -13.61 -12.70
C ALA A 211 8.99 -12.28 -13.35
N TRP A 212 8.79 -11.25 -12.53
CA TRP A 212 8.58 -9.87 -12.91
C TRP A 212 9.51 -8.97 -12.10
N GLY A 213 10.01 -7.87 -12.71
CA GLY A 213 10.69 -6.84 -11.94
C GLY A 213 9.78 -6.35 -10.82
N ALA A 214 10.24 -6.43 -9.56
CA ALA A 214 9.38 -6.20 -8.39
C ALA A 214 8.78 -4.79 -8.35
N THR A 215 9.42 -3.81 -8.99
CA THR A 215 8.92 -2.44 -9.16
C THR A 215 7.70 -2.37 -10.09
N ASN A 216 7.46 -3.40 -10.90
CA ASN A 216 6.38 -3.45 -11.89
C ASN A 216 5.35 -4.54 -11.57
N VAL A 217 5.19 -4.93 -10.31
CA VAL A 217 4.19 -5.93 -9.88
C VAL A 217 3.01 -5.23 -9.21
N PHE A 218 1.92 -5.05 -9.97
CA PHE A 218 0.74 -4.28 -9.59
C PHE A 218 -0.55 -5.12 -9.54
N TRP A 219 -1.62 -4.55 -8.98
CA TRP A 219 -3.00 -5.07 -8.96
C TRP A 219 -3.13 -6.49 -8.40
N ARG A 220 -2.59 -6.71 -7.20
CA ARG A 220 -2.65 -8.01 -6.51
C ARG A 220 -3.23 -7.91 -5.12
N GLN A 221 -4.00 -8.92 -4.74
CA GLN A 221 -4.54 -8.99 -3.38
C GLN A 221 -4.39 -10.40 -2.82
N VAL A 222 -4.02 -10.52 -1.56
CA VAL A 222 -4.19 -11.76 -0.80
C VAL A 222 -4.94 -11.41 0.47
N ALA A 223 -6.09 -12.05 0.67
CA ALA A 223 -6.93 -11.74 1.81
C ALA A 223 -7.65 -12.96 2.38
N ASN A 224 -7.92 -12.90 3.68
CA ASN A 224 -8.73 -13.87 4.40
C ASN A 224 -8.17 -15.29 4.35
N LEU A 225 -6.87 -15.48 4.61
CA LEU A 225 -6.23 -16.80 4.59
C LEU A 225 -5.41 -17.04 5.85
N VAL A 226 -5.34 -18.31 6.27
CA VAL A 226 -4.32 -18.78 7.21
C VAL A 226 -3.21 -19.46 6.42
N LEU A 227 -1.97 -19.03 6.60
CA LEU A 227 -0.78 -19.70 6.09
C LEU A 227 -0.14 -20.47 7.23
N ASP A 228 -0.13 -21.81 7.13
CA ASP A 228 0.27 -22.70 8.23
C ASP A 228 1.48 -23.55 7.85
N LEU A 229 2.62 -23.22 8.48
CA LEU A 229 3.89 -23.93 8.36
C LEU A 229 4.13 -24.92 9.51
N SER A 230 3.21 -25.07 10.46
CA SER A 230 3.41 -25.90 11.66
C SER A 230 3.62 -27.40 11.38
N GLY A 231 3.30 -27.86 10.16
CA GLY A 231 3.57 -29.23 9.72
C GLY A 231 5.02 -29.48 9.32
N VAL A 232 5.80 -28.41 9.06
CA VAL A 232 7.17 -28.46 8.57
C VAL A 232 8.14 -28.46 9.76
N ALA A 233 9.24 -29.21 9.63
CA ALA A 233 10.23 -29.34 10.70
C ALA A 233 10.87 -27.97 11.02
N PRO A 234 10.96 -27.56 12.30
CA PRO A 234 11.41 -26.23 12.71
C PRO A 234 12.74 -25.79 12.11
N GLU A 235 13.68 -26.72 11.92
CA GLU A 235 15.00 -26.48 11.34
C GLU A 235 14.99 -26.25 9.82
N THR A 236 13.86 -26.45 9.15
CA THR A 236 13.70 -26.24 7.71
C THR A 236 13.41 -24.77 7.43
N LYS A 237 14.24 -24.14 6.60
CA LYS A 237 13.99 -22.78 6.13
C LYS A 237 12.79 -22.79 5.20
N MET A 238 11.71 -22.13 5.62
CA MET A 238 10.49 -21.99 4.82
C MET A 238 9.78 -20.68 5.13
N VAL A 239 9.21 -20.06 4.10
CA VAL A 239 8.47 -18.81 4.17
C VAL A 239 6.98 -19.07 3.92
N GLY A 240 6.10 -18.44 4.69
CA GLY A 240 4.66 -18.48 4.44
C GLY A 240 4.28 -17.76 3.15
N LEU A 241 4.76 -16.53 2.98
CA LEU A 241 4.47 -15.69 1.82
C LEU A 241 5.71 -14.94 1.33
N HIS A 242 6.04 -15.11 0.05
CA HIS A 242 7.01 -14.31 -0.69
C HIS A 242 6.28 -13.22 -1.49
N TRP A 243 6.48 -11.94 -1.15
CA TRP A 243 5.67 -10.82 -1.64
C TRP A 243 6.47 -9.61 -2.20
N PRO A 244 7.43 -9.82 -3.12
CA PRO A 244 8.10 -8.70 -3.78
C PRO A 244 7.12 -8.07 -4.78
N SER A 245 6.68 -6.86 -4.44
CA SER A 245 5.53 -6.20 -5.04
C SER A 245 5.64 -4.67 -5.01
N SER A 246 4.72 -4.03 -5.74
CA SER A 246 4.64 -2.58 -5.90
C SER A 246 3.27 -2.00 -5.49
N GLN A 247 2.96 -0.79 -5.97
CA GLN A 247 1.69 -0.08 -5.77
C GLN A 247 0.46 -0.90 -6.21
N SER A 248 -0.71 -0.54 -5.67
CA SER A 248 -1.98 -1.27 -5.90
C SER A 248 -1.88 -2.77 -5.59
N THR A 249 -1.11 -3.09 -4.55
CA THR A 249 -1.10 -4.43 -3.97
C THR A 249 -1.51 -4.36 -2.51
N SER A 250 -2.20 -5.39 -2.02
CA SER A 250 -2.58 -5.46 -0.61
C SER A 250 -2.61 -6.87 -0.02
N LEU A 251 -2.14 -6.97 1.22
CA LEU A 251 -2.41 -8.12 2.10
C LEU A 251 -3.41 -7.68 3.17
N SER A 252 -4.46 -8.48 3.42
CA SER A 252 -5.43 -8.13 4.46
C SER A 252 -6.08 -9.33 5.16
N ASN A 253 -6.23 -9.26 6.49
CA ASN A 253 -6.88 -10.29 7.31
C ASN A 253 -6.29 -11.68 7.08
N MET A 254 -5.00 -11.81 7.37
CA MET A 254 -4.31 -13.08 7.26
C MET A 254 -3.71 -13.49 8.58
N VAL A 255 -3.58 -14.81 8.77
CA VAL A 255 -2.95 -15.39 9.94
C VAL A 255 -1.78 -16.27 9.50
N PHE A 256 -0.62 -16.10 10.11
CA PHE A 256 0.58 -16.89 9.85
C PHE A 256 0.85 -17.76 11.07
N LYS A 257 0.96 -19.08 10.87
CA LYS A 257 1.26 -20.05 11.94
C LYS A 257 2.58 -20.74 11.63
N MET A 258 3.54 -20.59 12.54
CA MET A 258 4.89 -21.11 12.39
C MET A 258 5.31 -21.88 13.65
N SER A 259 6.52 -22.45 13.63
CA SER A 259 7.09 -23.06 14.82
C SER A 259 7.48 -21.99 15.85
N GLU A 260 7.23 -22.27 17.13
CA GLU A 260 7.70 -21.45 18.26
C GLU A 260 8.94 -22.08 18.92
N GLU A 261 9.48 -23.16 18.36
CA GLU A 261 10.69 -23.79 18.88
C GLU A 261 11.89 -22.87 18.72
N LYS A 262 12.72 -22.80 19.75
CA LYS A 262 13.95 -22.00 19.72
C LYS A 262 14.92 -22.52 18.67
N GLY A 263 15.41 -21.64 17.81
CA GLY A 263 16.30 -21.96 16.70
C GLY A 263 15.59 -22.46 15.44
N ASN A 264 14.26 -22.28 15.36
CA ASN A 264 13.53 -22.56 14.12
C ASN A 264 13.99 -21.64 12.97
N GLN A 265 13.63 -21.97 11.73
CA GLN A 265 13.99 -21.23 10.51
C GLN A 265 12.75 -20.79 9.71
N HIS A 266 11.56 -20.82 10.32
CA HIS A 266 10.33 -20.43 9.66
C HIS A 266 10.23 -18.90 9.58
N GLN A 267 9.73 -18.40 8.45
CA GLN A 267 9.44 -16.98 8.25
C GLN A 267 7.99 -16.78 7.80
N GLY A 268 7.33 -15.73 8.31
CA GLY A 268 5.93 -15.48 7.97
C GLY A 268 5.82 -14.83 6.60
N LEU A 269 6.31 -13.60 6.51
CA LEU A 269 6.32 -12.77 5.30
C LEU A 269 7.76 -12.40 4.93
N PHE A 270 8.13 -12.65 3.67
CA PHE A 270 9.40 -12.26 3.08
C PHE A 270 9.19 -11.27 1.92
N ILE A 271 9.85 -10.12 1.99
CA ILE A 271 9.91 -9.12 0.93
C ILE A 271 11.36 -8.68 0.86
N GLU A 272 12.01 -8.85 -0.28
CA GLU A 272 13.42 -8.49 -0.46
C GLU A 272 13.62 -7.32 -1.42
N GLN A 273 12.60 -7.00 -2.21
CA GLN A 273 12.58 -5.84 -3.11
C GLN A 273 11.16 -5.45 -3.57
N GLY A 274 11.04 -4.28 -4.20
CA GLY A 274 9.80 -3.77 -4.82
C GLY A 274 9.64 -2.25 -4.63
N SER A 275 8.47 -1.72 -4.97
CA SER A 275 8.06 -0.31 -4.75
C SER A 275 6.67 -0.25 -4.11
N GLY A 276 6.61 -0.77 -2.90
CA GLY A 276 5.42 -1.24 -2.24
C GLY A 276 4.39 -0.18 -1.85
N GLY A 277 3.21 -0.70 -1.61
CA GLY A 277 1.99 0.00 -1.23
C GLY A 277 1.57 -0.29 0.20
N TYR A 278 0.51 -1.11 0.38
CA TYR A 278 -0.21 -1.24 1.65
C TYR A 278 -0.36 -2.68 2.13
N ILE A 279 -0.12 -2.92 3.42
CA ILE A 279 -0.34 -4.21 4.09
C ILE A 279 -1.04 -3.93 5.41
N GLY A 280 -2.08 -4.70 5.74
CA GLY A 280 -2.67 -4.55 7.06
C GLY A 280 -3.48 -5.74 7.56
N ASP A 281 -3.91 -5.65 8.82
CA ASP A 281 -4.73 -6.65 9.50
C ASP A 281 -4.10 -8.06 9.47
N LEU A 282 -2.83 -8.17 9.84
CA LEU A 282 -2.12 -9.46 9.84
C LEU A 282 -1.84 -9.92 11.27
N VAL A 283 -1.89 -11.24 11.49
CA VAL A 283 -1.56 -11.86 12.76
C VAL A 283 -0.51 -12.95 12.55
N PHE A 284 0.55 -12.94 13.35
CA PHE A 284 1.65 -13.90 13.27
C PHE A 284 1.83 -14.64 14.59
N TYR A 285 2.01 -15.96 14.52
CA TYR A 285 2.35 -16.83 15.65
C TYR A 285 3.64 -17.60 15.35
N GLY A 286 4.65 -17.41 16.21
CA GLY A 286 5.96 -18.07 16.10
C GLY A 286 6.84 -17.49 15.00
N GLY A 287 7.84 -18.29 14.61
CA GLY A 287 8.80 -18.00 13.55
C GLY A 287 10.12 -17.41 14.05
N ALA A 288 11.18 -17.68 13.31
CA ALA A 288 12.47 -17.01 13.48
C ALA A 288 12.32 -15.52 13.16
N GLN A 289 11.60 -15.22 12.08
CA GLN A 289 11.13 -13.89 11.74
C GLN A 289 9.66 -13.95 11.41
N ALA A 290 8.81 -13.17 12.10
CA ALA A 290 7.43 -13.04 11.63
C ALA A 290 7.40 -12.27 10.30
N LEU A 291 8.16 -11.18 10.21
CA LEU A 291 8.40 -10.44 8.97
C LEU A 291 9.90 -10.25 8.73
N SER A 292 10.36 -10.51 7.50
CA SER A 292 11.68 -10.15 7.00
C SER A 292 11.50 -9.35 5.70
N VAL A 293 11.59 -8.02 5.79
CA VAL A 293 11.04 -7.12 4.78
C VAL A 293 12.03 -6.04 4.35
N GLY A 294 12.09 -5.79 3.04
CA GLY A 294 12.92 -4.78 2.40
C GLY A 294 12.33 -4.35 1.07
N ASN A 295 12.14 -3.04 0.91
CA ASN A 295 11.41 -2.43 -0.21
C ASN A 295 11.69 -0.93 -0.22
N GLN A 296 11.51 -0.23 -1.35
CA GLN A 296 11.67 1.22 -1.42
C GLN A 296 10.83 1.92 -0.34
N GLN A 297 9.52 1.64 -0.33
CA GLN A 297 8.61 2.14 0.68
C GLN A 297 7.44 1.21 0.95
N PHE A 298 6.80 1.41 2.10
CA PHE A 298 5.56 0.72 2.44
C PHE A 298 4.80 1.43 3.56
N THR A 299 3.48 1.19 3.59
CA THR A 299 2.63 1.47 4.76
C THR A 299 2.06 0.17 5.32
N MET A 300 2.35 -0.11 6.59
CA MET A 300 1.86 -1.29 7.30
C MET A 300 0.99 -0.90 8.48
N ARG A 301 -0.24 -1.43 8.56
CA ARG A 301 -1.18 -1.09 9.64
C ARG A 301 -1.81 -2.31 10.32
N ASN A 302 -2.04 -2.23 11.63
CA ASN A 302 -2.78 -3.25 12.38
C ASN A 302 -2.17 -4.65 12.25
N ILE A 303 -0.93 -4.79 12.73
CA ILE A 303 -0.16 -6.03 12.67
C ILE A 303 0.02 -6.55 14.10
N SER A 304 -0.35 -7.81 14.36
CA SER A 304 -0.15 -8.46 15.66
C SER A 304 0.83 -9.61 15.55
N ILE A 305 1.82 -9.67 16.44
CA ILE A 305 2.88 -10.68 16.40
C ILE A 305 3.04 -11.28 17.79
N HIS A 306 3.12 -12.60 17.84
CA HIS A 306 3.23 -13.39 19.05
C HIS A 306 4.36 -14.41 18.94
N ASN A 307 5.18 -14.52 19.98
CA ASN A 307 6.13 -15.63 20.18
C ASN A 307 7.19 -15.80 19.07
N ALA A 308 7.51 -14.74 18.34
CA ALA A 308 8.58 -14.77 17.33
C ALA A 308 9.94 -14.50 17.98
N GLU A 309 11.02 -15.05 17.41
CA GLU A 309 12.37 -14.64 17.85
C GLU A 309 12.59 -13.16 17.51
N THR A 310 12.45 -12.80 16.23
CA THR A 310 12.36 -11.41 15.79
C THR A 310 10.98 -11.14 15.19
N ALA A 311 10.26 -10.17 15.73
CA ALA A 311 8.94 -9.84 15.19
C ALA A 311 9.06 -9.21 13.80
N ILE A 312 9.83 -8.15 13.64
CA ILE A 312 10.05 -7.48 12.35
C ILE A 312 11.55 -7.27 12.13
N GLN A 313 12.10 -7.95 11.13
CA GLN A 313 13.43 -7.68 10.60
C GLN A 313 13.30 -6.82 9.34
N GLN A 314 13.77 -5.56 9.40
CA GLN A 314 13.86 -4.71 8.23
C GLN A 314 15.22 -4.93 7.55
N LEU A 315 15.20 -5.47 6.34
CA LEU A 315 16.39 -5.76 5.53
C LEU A 315 16.98 -4.47 4.93
N TRP A 316 16.10 -3.64 4.35
CA TRP A 316 16.43 -2.32 3.82
C TRP A 316 15.16 -1.50 3.61
N SER A 317 15.28 -0.19 3.49
CA SER A 317 14.18 0.68 3.02
C SER A 317 14.68 2.05 2.62
N TRP A 318 13.92 2.78 1.81
CA TRP A 318 14.08 4.24 1.71
C TRP A 318 13.23 4.92 2.77
N GLY A 319 11.95 4.56 2.88
CA GLY A 319 11.07 5.02 3.96
C GLY A 319 9.93 4.06 4.25
N TRP A 320 9.62 3.81 5.51
CA TRP A 320 8.53 2.91 5.89
C TRP A 320 7.67 3.51 7.00
N THR A 321 6.36 3.28 6.96
CA THR A 321 5.45 3.69 8.03
C THR A 321 4.70 2.50 8.62
N TYR A 322 4.82 2.33 9.94
CA TYR A 322 4.12 1.31 10.74
C TYR A 322 3.10 1.99 11.66
N GLN A 323 1.83 1.60 11.58
CA GLN A 323 0.76 2.13 12.43
C GLN A 323 0.00 1.00 13.14
N GLY A 324 -0.16 1.06 14.45
CA GLY A 324 -0.97 0.05 15.15
C GLY A 324 -0.34 -1.35 15.15
N VAL A 325 0.98 -1.45 15.32
CA VAL A 325 1.66 -2.75 15.47
C VAL A 325 1.61 -3.18 16.94
N SER A 326 1.24 -4.43 17.22
CA SER A 326 1.26 -5.05 18.54
C SER A 326 2.24 -6.23 18.55
N ILE A 327 3.30 -6.12 19.35
CA ILE A 327 4.33 -7.16 19.49
C ILE A 327 4.24 -7.73 20.90
N ASN A 328 4.09 -9.04 21.01
CA ASN A 328 3.86 -9.72 22.28
C ASN A 328 4.79 -10.92 22.43
N ASN A 329 5.53 -10.98 23.55
CA ASN A 329 6.35 -12.12 23.92
C ASN A 329 7.35 -12.53 22.81
N CYS A 330 8.06 -11.56 22.23
CA CYS A 330 9.12 -11.79 21.24
C CYS A 330 10.50 -11.59 21.88
N GLU A 331 11.59 -12.08 21.27
CA GLU A 331 12.94 -11.77 21.79
C GLU A 331 13.39 -10.36 21.37
N VAL A 332 13.10 -10.00 20.11
CA VAL A 332 13.30 -8.67 19.53
C VAL A 332 12.02 -8.22 18.85
N GLY A 333 11.60 -6.97 19.11
CA GLY A 333 10.46 -6.37 18.41
C GLY A 333 10.84 -5.94 16.99
N PHE A 334 11.40 -4.75 16.84
CA PHE A 334 11.88 -4.24 15.56
C PHE A 334 13.41 -4.34 15.47
N ASP A 335 13.90 -4.96 14.41
CA ASP A 335 15.33 -5.06 14.08
C ASP A 335 15.65 -4.29 12.79
N PHE A 336 16.37 -3.17 12.95
CA PHE A 336 16.83 -2.28 11.90
C PHE A 336 18.37 -2.31 11.77
N THR A 337 19.02 -3.41 12.15
CA THR A 337 20.48 -3.53 12.20
C THR A 337 21.11 -4.03 10.89
N ALA A 338 20.29 -4.35 9.89
CA ALA A 338 20.74 -4.89 8.62
C ALA A 338 21.78 -3.96 7.95
N SER A 339 22.93 -4.54 7.62
CA SER A 339 24.03 -3.84 6.97
C SER A 339 24.75 -4.74 5.97
N THR A 340 25.31 -4.14 4.92
CA THR A 340 26.11 -4.82 3.90
C THR A 340 27.31 -3.95 3.57
N ASP A 341 28.50 -4.55 3.59
CA ASP A 341 29.78 -3.86 3.33
C ASP A 341 30.00 -2.57 4.13
N GLY A 342 29.55 -2.58 5.40
CA GLY A 342 29.65 -1.43 6.30
C GLY A 342 28.60 -0.34 6.05
N ASN A 343 27.62 -0.56 5.17
CA ASN A 343 26.50 0.36 4.93
C ASN A 343 25.21 -0.19 5.54
N LEU A 344 24.50 0.65 6.29
CA LEU A 344 23.15 0.33 6.76
C LEU A 344 22.17 0.33 5.59
N GLY A 345 21.28 -0.66 5.53
CA GLY A 345 20.28 -0.77 4.46
C GLY A 345 18.99 0.00 4.74
N VAL A 346 18.72 0.32 6.00
CA VAL A 346 17.46 0.97 6.42
C VAL A 346 17.65 2.49 6.44
N GLY A 347 17.04 3.20 5.49
CA GLY A 347 17.06 4.65 5.38
C GLY A 347 16.22 5.28 6.49
N SER A 348 14.90 5.31 6.33
CA SER A 348 13.99 5.89 7.33
C SER A 348 12.82 4.99 7.76
N ILE A 349 12.39 5.12 9.03
CA ILE A 349 11.24 4.39 9.60
C ILE A 349 10.41 5.31 10.52
N THR A 350 9.09 5.34 10.29
CA THR A 350 8.09 5.96 11.17
C THR A 350 7.28 4.88 11.87
N ILE A 351 7.18 4.92 13.21
CA ILE A 351 6.31 4.01 13.98
C ILE A 351 5.33 4.84 14.79
N LEU A 352 4.04 4.55 14.67
CA LEU A 352 3.02 5.25 15.44
C LEU A 352 1.94 4.32 16.00
N ASP A 353 1.33 4.76 17.10
CA ASP A 353 0.15 4.13 17.72
C ASP A 353 0.32 2.63 17.97
N SER A 354 1.53 2.22 18.35
CA SER A 354 1.95 0.82 18.44
C SER A 354 2.21 0.38 19.88
N GLU A 355 2.31 -0.92 20.12
CA GLU A 355 2.59 -1.51 21.42
C GLU A 355 3.65 -2.62 21.31
N ILE A 356 4.54 -2.65 22.30
CA ILE A 356 5.48 -3.74 22.51
C ILE A 356 5.34 -4.22 23.94
N LYS A 357 5.08 -5.52 24.11
CA LYS A 357 4.84 -6.15 25.40
C LYS A 357 5.67 -7.43 25.57
N ASP A 358 6.15 -7.64 26.79
CA ASP A 358 6.88 -8.85 27.21
C ASP A 358 8.04 -9.21 26.26
N THR A 359 8.68 -8.19 25.70
CA THR A 359 9.74 -8.32 24.70
C THR A 359 11.01 -7.68 25.25
N PRO A 360 12.10 -8.43 25.50
CA PRO A 360 13.30 -7.88 26.15
C PRO A 360 13.92 -6.69 25.44
N ILE A 361 13.87 -6.67 24.10
CA ILE A 361 14.39 -5.61 23.24
C ILE A 361 13.27 -5.10 22.34
N GLY A 362 12.80 -3.87 22.59
CA GLY A 362 11.74 -3.26 21.79
C GLY A 362 12.18 -2.96 20.36
N ILE A 363 13.15 -2.05 20.21
CA ILE A 363 13.68 -1.61 18.92
C ILE A 363 15.20 -1.70 18.98
N THR A 364 15.84 -2.26 17.96
CA THR A 364 17.29 -2.26 17.79
C THR A 364 17.68 -1.72 16.42
N PHE A 365 18.76 -0.93 16.36
CA PHE A 365 19.19 -0.30 15.12
C PHE A 365 20.70 -0.13 15.03
N GLY A 366 21.17 0.18 13.82
CA GLY A 366 22.58 0.41 13.52
C GLY A 366 23.40 -0.88 13.53
N ALA A 367 24.68 -0.77 13.22
CA ALA A 367 25.63 -1.86 13.35
C ALA A 367 26.98 -1.29 13.78
N ALA A 368 27.66 -1.94 14.72
CA ALA A 368 28.92 -1.41 15.29
C ALA A 368 30.03 -1.25 14.23
N ALA A 369 29.99 -2.04 13.16
CA ALA A 369 30.92 -1.97 12.04
C ALA A 369 30.43 -1.09 10.88
N ALA A 370 29.22 -0.53 10.95
CA ALA A 370 28.71 0.34 9.90
C ALA A 370 29.38 1.71 9.92
N THR A 371 29.80 2.18 8.75
CA THR A 371 30.47 3.46 8.53
C THR A 371 29.67 4.40 7.62
N GLY A 372 28.54 3.94 7.08
CA GLY A 372 27.65 4.74 6.24
C GLY A 372 26.25 4.14 6.08
N PRO A 373 25.39 4.78 5.25
CA PRO A 373 25.56 6.14 4.72
C PRO A 373 25.51 7.21 5.84
N ALA A 374 25.82 8.46 5.51
CA ALA A 374 26.08 9.52 6.48
C ALA A 374 24.92 9.78 7.46
N VAL A 375 23.67 9.59 7.00
CA VAL A 375 22.45 9.84 7.79
C VAL A 375 21.50 8.65 7.91
N ALA A 376 21.91 7.43 7.59
CA ALA A 376 21.02 6.25 7.71
C ALA A 376 20.35 6.08 9.07
N ASN A 377 19.29 5.27 9.07
CA ASN A 377 18.48 4.98 10.24
C ASN A 377 17.86 6.27 10.81
N ASN A 378 17.23 7.07 9.95
CA ASN A 378 16.37 8.21 10.27
C ASN A 378 15.06 7.71 10.89
N PHE A 379 14.78 8.05 12.14
CA PHE A 379 13.63 7.47 12.84
C PHE A 379 12.77 8.51 13.53
N ILE A 380 11.45 8.27 13.50
CA ILE A 380 10.48 8.93 14.37
C ILE A 380 9.52 7.87 14.91
N PHE A 381 9.43 7.76 16.23
CA PHE A 381 8.50 6.88 16.94
C PHE A 381 7.56 7.73 17.79
N GLU A 382 6.25 7.62 17.62
CA GLU A 382 5.27 8.45 18.31
C GLU A 382 4.13 7.60 18.88
N ASN A 383 3.76 7.84 20.15
CA ASN A 383 2.71 7.08 20.83
C ASN A 383 2.94 5.55 20.79
N VAL A 384 4.13 5.11 21.20
CA VAL A 384 4.48 3.69 21.30
C VAL A 384 4.40 3.23 22.75
N ARG A 385 3.42 2.38 23.07
CA ARG A 385 3.25 1.79 24.41
C ARG A 385 4.24 0.67 24.63
N LEU A 386 4.82 0.62 25.82
CA LEU A 386 5.72 -0.44 26.25
C LEU A 386 5.20 -1.05 27.54
N ASP A 387 5.21 -2.36 27.67
CA ASP A 387 4.89 -3.06 28.92
C ASP A 387 5.84 -4.25 29.13
N ASN A 388 6.56 -4.25 30.25
CA ASN A 388 7.60 -5.24 30.52
C ASN A 388 8.63 -5.39 29.39
N VAL A 389 9.18 -4.26 28.95
CA VAL A 389 10.24 -4.17 27.92
C VAL A 389 11.50 -3.64 28.59
N ALA A 390 12.56 -4.44 28.69
CA ALA A 390 13.76 -4.05 29.44
C ALA A 390 14.58 -2.97 28.71
N THR A 391 14.80 -3.14 27.41
CA THR A 391 15.48 -2.17 26.55
C THR A 391 14.49 -1.66 25.50
N ALA A 392 13.99 -0.44 25.67
CA ALA A 392 13.07 0.16 24.70
C ALA A 392 13.75 0.37 23.35
N ILE A 393 14.93 0.98 23.36
CA ILE A 393 15.73 1.23 22.15
C ILE A 393 17.20 0.86 22.41
N ARG A 394 17.75 -0.01 21.57
CA ARG A 394 19.16 -0.41 21.54
C ARG A 394 19.83 0.15 20.28
N GLY A 395 20.93 0.87 20.46
CA GLY A 395 21.80 1.31 19.37
C GLY A 395 23.07 0.47 19.27
N PRO A 396 24.01 0.82 18.37
CA PRO A 396 25.21 0.04 18.09
C PRO A 396 26.18 -0.09 19.28
N GLN A 397 26.09 0.81 20.27
CA GLN A 397 26.95 0.83 21.47
C GLN A 397 26.21 0.35 22.75
N GLY A 398 24.97 -0.14 22.63
CA GLY A 398 24.16 -0.59 23.75
C GLY A 398 22.83 0.17 23.89
N THR A 399 22.30 0.23 25.10
CA THR A 399 20.99 0.85 25.38
C THR A 399 21.01 2.36 25.15
N VAL A 400 20.13 2.84 24.27
CA VAL A 400 19.90 4.28 23.98
C VAL A 400 18.70 4.80 24.77
N LEU A 401 17.64 3.98 24.89
CA LEU A 401 16.49 4.26 25.74
C LEU A 401 16.19 3.03 26.60
N ALA A 402 16.30 3.19 27.91
CA ALA A 402 15.86 2.17 28.85
C ALA A 402 14.34 2.01 28.77
N GLY A 403 13.86 0.78 28.90
CA GLY A 403 12.43 0.53 29.06
C GLY A 403 12.02 0.48 30.53
N ALA A 404 10.97 -0.27 30.82
CA ALA A 404 10.42 -0.40 32.17
C ALA A 404 9.82 -1.80 32.40
N PRO A 405 9.84 -2.32 33.64
CA PRO A 405 9.21 -3.59 34.00
C PRO A 405 7.66 -3.53 34.03
N GLY A 406 7.06 -2.39 33.68
CA GLY A 406 5.61 -2.20 33.61
C GLY A 406 5.23 -1.12 32.59
N PRO A 407 3.95 -0.71 32.54
CA PRO A 407 3.46 0.15 31.48
C PRO A 407 4.16 1.51 31.41
N SER A 408 4.60 1.87 30.21
CA SER A 408 5.15 3.18 29.87
C SER A 408 4.84 3.52 28.41
N THR A 409 5.14 4.75 27.98
CA THR A 409 4.87 5.19 26.61
C THR A 409 5.97 6.10 26.11
N ILE A 410 6.52 5.76 24.94
CA ILE A 410 7.31 6.69 24.14
C ILE A 410 6.33 7.67 23.50
N LYS A 411 6.24 8.88 24.08
CA LYS A 411 5.36 9.94 23.55
C LYS A 411 5.77 10.33 22.14
N ALA A 412 7.01 10.79 22.00
CA ALA A 412 7.72 10.83 20.73
C ALA A 412 9.23 10.74 20.98
N TRP A 413 9.94 10.07 20.08
CA TRP A 413 11.39 9.92 20.07
C TRP A 413 11.85 9.90 18.61
N GLY A 414 13.01 10.46 18.32
CA GLY A 414 13.57 10.36 16.98
C GLY A 414 15.06 10.54 16.92
N ARG A 415 15.61 10.30 15.72
CA ARG A 415 17.01 10.54 15.39
C ARG A 415 17.17 10.91 13.93
N GLY A 416 18.14 11.75 13.62
CA GLY A 416 18.53 12.16 12.27
C GLY A 416 18.62 13.68 12.14
N HIS A 417 18.40 14.21 10.94
CA HIS A 417 18.40 15.65 10.70
C HIS A 417 17.03 16.28 10.88
N LYS A 418 17.01 17.46 11.52
CA LYS A 418 15.83 18.32 11.62
C LYS A 418 16.03 19.72 11.04
N TYR A 419 14.95 20.29 10.50
CA TYR A 419 14.91 21.60 9.85
C TYR A 419 13.65 22.40 10.20
N THR A 420 13.79 23.73 10.13
CA THR A 420 12.70 24.72 10.15
C THR A 420 12.88 25.70 8.98
N PRO A 421 11.90 26.54 8.61
CA PRO A 421 12.06 27.54 7.55
C PRO A 421 13.27 28.47 7.72
N SER A 422 13.63 28.75 8.99
CA SER A 422 14.74 29.62 9.36
C SER A 422 16.11 28.92 9.38
N SER A 423 16.15 27.60 9.20
CA SER A 423 17.39 26.82 9.22
C SER A 423 18.39 27.30 8.16
N ALA A 424 19.66 27.34 8.55
CA ALA A 424 20.80 27.57 7.66
C ALA A 424 21.50 26.25 7.25
N GLY A 425 21.04 25.11 7.79
CA GLY A 425 21.59 23.76 7.62
C GLY A 425 20.90 22.79 8.59
N PRO A 426 21.28 21.49 8.58
CA PRO A 426 20.67 20.48 9.44
C PRO A 426 21.04 20.71 10.91
N THR A 427 20.12 20.36 11.80
CA THR A 427 20.46 20.06 13.20
C THR A 427 20.33 18.56 13.42
N ALA A 428 21.41 17.89 13.83
CA ALA A 428 21.34 16.49 14.22
C ALA A 428 20.67 16.35 15.60
N PHE A 429 19.86 15.30 15.78
CA PHE A 429 19.27 14.94 17.06
C PHE A 429 19.19 13.43 17.21
N GLU A 430 19.14 12.96 18.47
CA GLU A 430 18.81 11.59 18.86
C GLU A 430 18.23 11.66 20.27
N GLY A 431 16.96 11.35 20.44
CA GLY A 431 16.30 11.47 21.74
C GLY A 431 14.80 11.77 21.69
N PRO A 432 14.19 12.01 22.87
CA PRO A 432 12.81 12.48 22.97
C PRO A 432 12.60 13.78 22.19
N THR A 433 11.44 13.89 21.54
CA THR A 433 11.04 15.08 20.77
C THR A 433 9.58 15.43 21.10
N PRO A 434 9.11 16.68 20.91
CA PRO A 434 7.69 16.98 21.02
C PRO A 434 6.88 16.17 19.99
N PRO A 435 5.83 15.43 20.42
CA PRO A 435 4.92 14.77 19.50
C PRO A 435 4.11 15.78 18.69
N ASN A 436 3.55 15.35 17.57
CA ASN A 436 2.58 16.15 16.83
C ASN A 436 1.38 16.50 17.71
N THR A 437 0.92 17.75 17.59
CA THR A 437 -0.40 18.12 18.11
C THR A 437 -1.43 17.57 17.15
N ARG A 438 -2.06 16.45 17.52
CA ARG A 438 -3.04 15.75 16.68
C ARG A 438 -4.42 16.40 16.84
N PRO A 439 -5.04 16.94 15.79
CA PRO A 439 -6.42 17.39 15.84
C PRO A 439 -7.36 16.28 16.30
N ALA A 440 -8.29 16.60 17.20
CA ALA A 440 -9.21 15.59 17.76
C ALA A 440 -10.10 14.93 16.68
N ALA A 441 -10.36 15.65 15.58
CA ALA A 441 -11.09 15.12 14.42
C ALA A 441 -10.30 14.04 13.67
N LEU A 442 -8.96 14.12 13.65
CA LEU A 442 -8.07 13.13 13.03
C LEU A 442 -7.79 11.94 13.95
N ALA A 443 -7.65 12.21 15.25
CA ALA A 443 -7.22 11.24 16.24
C ALA A 443 -8.17 11.20 17.45
N PRO A 444 -9.42 10.75 17.27
CA PRO A 444 -10.36 10.64 18.38
C PRO A 444 -9.81 9.68 19.44
N GLY A 445 -9.68 10.16 20.68
CA GLY A 445 -9.09 9.36 21.77
C GLY A 445 -7.56 9.27 21.75
N GLY A 446 -6.88 10.02 20.87
CA GLY A 446 -5.42 10.15 20.83
C GLY A 446 -4.70 9.28 19.80
N THR A 447 -5.39 8.30 19.18
CA THR A 447 -4.89 7.50 18.07
C THR A 447 -5.57 7.92 16.77
N TYR A 448 -4.85 7.92 15.65
CA TYR A 448 -5.47 8.24 14.36
C TYR A 448 -6.60 7.27 14.03
N TYR A 449 -7.69 7.78 13.46
CA TYR A 449 -8.75 6.93 12.92
C TYR A 449 -8.15 5.98 11.88
N ALA A 450 -8.56 4.72 11.97
CA ALA A 450 -8.16 3.67 11.06
C ALA A 450 -9.36 2.76 10.82
N ARG A 451 -9.59 2.40 9.56
CA ARG A 451 -10.63 1.46 9.18
C ARG A 451 -10.17 0.63 8.00
N SER A 452 -10.23 -0.68 8.14
CA SER A 452 -9.89 -1.60 7.07
C SER A 452 -11.01 -1.70 6.04
N LYS A 453 -10.63 -2.13 4.83
CA LYS A 453 -11.55 -2.34 3.70
C LYS A 453 -12.78 -3.16 4.12
N PRO A 454 -14.00 -2.62 3.99
CA PRO A 454 -15.24 -3.37 4.26
C PRO A 454 -15.37 -4.56 3.31
N ARG A 455 -15.67 -5.74 3.85
CA ARG A 455 -15.87 -6.97 3.07
C ARG A 455 -17.34 -7.41 3.02
N TYR A 456 -18.18 -6.81 3.85
CA TYR A 456 -19.62 -7.09 3.94
C TYR A 456 -19.92 -8.57 4.21
N GLU A 457 -19.03 -9.23 4.95
CA GLU A 457 -19.04 -10.67 5.22
C GLU A 457 -20.31 -11.15 5.93
N ASN A 458 -20.95 -10.25 6.69
CA ASN A 458 -22.15 -10.54 7.46
C ASN A 458 -23.46 -10.28 6.69
N LEU A 459 -23.39 -9.91 5.41
CA LEU A 459 -24.56 -9.59 4.60
C LEU A 459 -24.89 -10.73 3.61
N PRO A 460 -26.18 -11.08 3.42
CA PRO A 460 -26.57 -12.06 2.42
C PRO A 460 -26.43 -11.48 1.01
N VAL A 461 -26.34 -12.36 0.01
CA VAL A 461 -26.25 -11.98 -1.41
C VAL A 461 -27.42 -11.10 -1.89
N SER A 462 -28.58 -11.14 -1.23
CA SER A 462 -29.73 -10.27 -1.53
C SER A 462 -29.51 -8.79 -1.22
N GLU A 463 -28.42 -8.45 -0.53
CA GLU A 463 -28.00 -7.07 -0.29
C GLU A 463 -27.20 -6.47 -1.46
N PHE A 464 -26.91 -7.27 -2.49
CA PHE A 464 -26.07 -6.86 -3.61
C PHE A 464 -26.87 -6.67 -4.90
N LEU A 465 -26.54 -5.61 -5.63
CA LEU A 465 -27.01 -5.35 -6.99
C LEU A 465 -25.82 -5.39 -7.94
N SER A 466 -25.85 -6.29 -8.91
CA SER A 466 -24.79 -6.45 -9.93
C SER A 466 -24.98 -5.45 -11.07
N ALA A 467 -23.89 -4.79 -11.48
CA ALA A 467 -23.89 -3.87 -12.60
C ALA A 467 -24.34 -4.52 -13.91
N ARG A 468 -23.85 -5.73 -14.18
CA ARG A 468 -24.24 -6.46 -15.39
C ARG A 468 -25.66 -6.98 -15.34
N ALA A 469 -26.17 -7.32 -14.16
CA ALA A 469 -27.59 -7.65 -13.98
C ALA A 469 -28.50 -6.42 -14.16
N ALA A 470 -28.00 -5.21 -13.87
CA ALA A 470 -28.70 -3.95 -14.03
C ALA A 470 -28.64 -3.36 -15.46
N GLY A 471 -27.92 -4.01 -16.37
CA GLY A 471 -27.90 -3.66 -17.80
C GLY A 471 -26.60 -3.03 -18.29
N ALA A 472 -25.60 -2.81 -17.44
CA ALA A 472 -24.28 -2.39 -17.89
C ALA A 472 -23.55 -3.57 -18.57
N ALA A 473 -22.93 -3.35 -19.72
CA ALA A 473 -22.27 -4.41 -20.48
C ALA A 473 -20.90 -4.77 -19.88
N GLY A 474 -20.09 -3.77 -19.54
CA GLY A 474 -18.70 -3.93 -19.08
C GLY A 474 -17.76 -4.49 -20.16
N ASP A 475 -18.13 -4.35 -21.44
CA ASP A 475 -17.46 -4.99 -22.59
C ASP A 475 -16.36 -4.13 -23.24
N GLY A 476 -16.06 -2.96 -22.67
CA GLY A 476 -15.07 -2.02 -23.19
C GLY A 476 -15.53 -1.24 -24.43
N THR A 477 -16.79 -1.35 -24.86
CA THR A 477 -17.29 -0.72 -26.08
C THR A 477 -18.65 -0.05 -25.93
N THR A 478 -19.59 -0.70 -25.25
CA THR A 478 -20.94 -0.19 -24.98
C THR A 478 -20.87 0.95 -23.99
N ASP A 479 -21.63 2.01 -24.28
CA ASP A 479 -21.80 3.13 -23.33
C ASP A 479 -22.70 2.69 -22.17
N ASP A 480 -22.10 2.58 -21.00
CA ASP A 480 -22.70 2.08 -19.77
C ASP A 480 -23.16 3.22 -18.84
N THR A 481 -23.06 4.49 -19.25
CA THR A 481 -23.33 5.64 -18.37
C THR A 481 -24.73 5.60 -17.76
N ASP A 482 -25.77 5.43 -18.56
CA ASP A 482 -27.16 5.47 -18.08
C ASP A 482 -27.47 4.29 -17.14
N ALA A 483 -26.98 3.09 -17.49
CA ALA A 483 -27.19 1.89 -16.68
C ALA A 483 -26.50 2.00 -15.32
N LEU A 484 -25.26 2.50 -15.28
CA LEU A 484 -24.51 2.70 -14.03
C LEU A 484 -25.11 3.80 -13.17
N ASN A 485 -25.49 4.95 -13.74
CA ASN A 485 -26.16 6.01 -13.00
C ASN A 485 -27.48 5.52 -12.38
N ALA A 486 -28.31 4.81 -13.14
CA ALA A 486 -29.54 4.22 -12.63
C ALA A 486 -29.27 3.21 -11.49
N LEU A 487 -28.23 2.40 -11.61
CA LEU A 487 -27.81 1.44 -10.59
C LEU A 487 -27.37 2.15 -9.30
N PHE A 488 -26.46 3.12 -9.37
CA PHE A 488 -25.98 3.83 -8.17
C PHE A 488 -27.13 4.52 -7.44
N HIS A 489 -28.03 5.19 -8.16
CA HIS A 489 -29.23 5.79 -7.58
C HIS A 489 -30.15 4.76 -6.93
N THR A 490 -30.45 3.66 -7.62
CA THR A 490 -31.35 2.61 -7.10
C THR A 490 -30.77 1.94 -5.87
N ALA A 491 -29.47 1.62 -5.90
CA ALA A 491 -28.77 0.97 -4.79
C ALA A 491 -28.72 1.86 -3.55
N ALA A 492 -28.34 3.13 -3.71
CA ALA A 492 -28.30 4.08 -2.60
C ALA A 492 -29.69 4.30 -1.98
N ALA A 493 -30.73 4.43 -2.81
CA ALA A 493 -32.11 4.60 -2.34
C ALA A 493 -32.66 3.36 -1.61
N ALA A 494 -32.19 2.17 -1.97
CA ALA A 494 -32.61 0.90 -1.38
C ALA A 494 -31.69 0.43 -0.24
N ASP A 495 -30.65 1.21 0.11
CA ASP A 495 -29.58 0.81 1.03
C ASP A 495 -28.97 -0.56 0.66
N LYS A 496 -28.62 -0.72 -0.61
CA LYS A 496 -27.98 -1.91 -1.20
C LYS A 496 -26.54 -1.64 -1.60
N ILE A 497 -25.75 -2.70 -1.72
CA ILE A 497 -24.36 -2.65 -2.17
C ILE A 497 -24.33 -2.89 -3.67
N VAL A 498 -23.64 -2.01 -4.40
CA VAL A 498 -23.34 -2.24 -5.81
C VAL A 498 -22.13 -3.17 -5.92
N LEU A 499 -22.31 -4.29 -6.62
CA LEU A 499 -21.20 -5.05 -7.18
C LEU A 499 -20.95 -4.53 -8.60
N LEU A 500 -19.82 -3.87 -8.81
CA LEU A 500 -19.26 -3.69 -10.14
C LEU A 500 -18.62 -5.02 -10.53
N ASP A 501 -19.33 -5.83 -11.33
CA ASP A 501 -18.78 -7.07 -11.87
C ASP A 501 -17.50 -6.76 -12.67
N ALA A 502 -16.57 -7.70 -12.79
CA ALA A 502 -15.34 -7.45 -13.55
C ALA A 502 -15.67 -7.02 -14.99
N GLY A 503 -14.96 -6.02 -15.51
CA GLY A 503 -15.24 -5.48 -16.83
C GLY A 503 -14.65 -4.08 -17.04
N MET A 504 -14.83 -3.58 -18.25
CA MET A 504 -14.47 -2.22 -18.64
C MET A 504 -15.72 -1.49 -19.10
N TYR A 505 -16.19 -0.55 -18.28
CA TYR A 505 -17.44 0.17 -18.46
C TYR A 505 -17.15 1.52 -19.12
N VAL A 506 -17.45 1.65 -20.42
CA VAL A 506 -17.26 2.91 -21.13
C VAL A 506 -18.31 3.90 -20.69
N VAL A 507 -17.92 5.13 -20.36
CA VAL A 507 -18.83 6.20 -19.97
C VAL A 507 -18.58 7.46 -20.78
N THR A 508 -19.64 8.06 -21.31
CA THR A 508 -19.54 9.27 -22.16
C THR A 508 -20.07 10.54 -21.51
N SER A 509 -20.59 10.44 -20.28
CA SER A 509 -20.85 11.56 -19.38
C SER A 509 -20.67 11.16 -17.92
N THR A 510 -20.77 12.13 -17.01
CA THR A 510 -20.50 11.95 -15.57
C THR A 510 -21.32 10.81 -14.96
N LEU A 511 -20.64 9.96 -14.21
CA LEU A 511 -21.25 9.04 -13.25
C LEU A 511 -21.47 9.77 -11.93
N HIS A 512 -22.69 9.75 -11.42
CA HIS A 512 -23.07 10.34 -10.14
C HIS A 512 -23.20 9.24 -9.10
N ILE A 513 -22.35 9.28 -8.07
CA ILE A 513 -22.41 8.40 -6.91
C ILE A 513 -23.11 9.16 -5.77
N PRO A 514 -24.35 8.80 -5.40
CA PRO A 514 -25.08 9.49 -4.34
C PRO A 514 -24.48 9.25 -2.95
N ALA A 515 -24.77 10.15 -2.01
CA ALA A 515 -24.59 9.90 -0.59
C ALA A 515 -25.26 8.58 -0.16
N GLY A 516 -24.63 7.83 0.73
CA GLY A 516 -25.09 6.53 1.21
C GLY A 516 -24.66 5.32 0.36
N SER A 517 -24.04 5.56 -0.80
CA SER A 517 -23.59 4.48 -1.69
C SER A 517 -22.56 3.56 -1.03
N ARG A 518 -22.72 2.25 -1.24
CA ARG A 518 -21.74 1.21 -0.93
C ARG A 518 -21.40 0.46 -2.21
N ILE A 519 -20.14 0.45 -2.61
CA ILE A 519 -19.69 -0.06 -3.92
C ILE A 519 -18.47 -0.97 -3.71
N VAL A 520 -18.48 -2.14 -4.34
CA VAL A 520 -17.35 -3.07 -4.38
C VAL A 520 -17.13 -3.56 -5.80
N GLY A 521 -15.88 -3.62 -6.25
CA GLY A 521 -15.51 -4.20 -7.54
C GLY A 521 -15.00 -5.64 -7.47
N GLU A 522 -15.32 -6.43 -8.49
CA GLU A 522 -14.77 -7.78 -8.72
C GLU A 522 -13.51 -7.70 -9.60
N ALA A 523 -12.35 -7.97 -9.01
CA ALA A 523 -11.05 -7.96 -9.73
C ALA A 523 -10.74 -6.64 -10.46
N PHE A 524 -10.94 -5.50 -9.77
CA PHE A 524 -10.63 -4.16 -10.27
C PHE A 524 -11.32 -3.77 -11.59
N PRO A 525 -12.67 -3.75 -11.66
CA PRO A 525 -13.40 -3.21 -12.80
C PRO A 525 -12.97 -1.77 -13.11
N VAL A 526 -13.02 -1.42 -14.39
CA VAL A 526 -12.55 -0.13 -14.91
C VAL A 526 -13.75 0.71 -15.34
N LEU A 527 -13.94 1.88 -14.73
CA LEU A 527 -14.82 2.94 -15.23
C LEU A 527 -14.01 3.81 -16.19
N LEU A 528 -14.34 3.77 -17.48
CA LEU A 528 -13.50 4.30 -18.55
C LEU A 528 -14.16 5.47 -19.28
N SER A 529 -13.64 6.68 -19.09
CA SER A 529 -14.16 7.84 -19.81
C SER A 529 -13.89 7.74 -21.32
N SER A 530 -14.84 8.20 -22.13
CA SER A 530 -14.68 8.33 -23.58
C SER A 530 -15.54 9.44 -24.16
N GLY A 531 -15.25 9.83 -25.40
CA GLY A 531 -16.06 10.78 -26.16
C GLY A 531 -15.75 12.26 -25.86
N ALA A 532 -16.54 13.14 -26.46
CA ALA A 532 -16.24 14.58 -26.50
C ALA A 532 -16.51 15.31 -25.17
N PHE A 533 -17.32 14.74 -24.27
CA PHE A 533 -17.72 15.39 -23.03
C PHE A 533 -16.53 15.72 -22.11
N PHE A 534 -15.50 14.86 -22.09
CA PHE A 534 -14.29 15.03 -21.28
C PHE A 534 -13.09 15.54 -22.09
N ALA A 535 -13.27 15.97 -23.34
CA ALA A 535 -12.13 16.26 -24.23
C ALA A 535 -11.52 17.67 -24.02
N SER A 536 -12.20 18.58 -23.29
CA SER A 536 -11.80 19.99 -23.21
C SER A 536 -11.20 20.38 -21.86
N ALA A 537 -9.89 20.66 -21.84
CA ALA A 537 -9.22 21.23 -20.66
C ALA A 537 -9.74 22.62 -20.25
N ALA A 538 -10.40 23.35 -21.15
CA ALA A 538 -11.03 24.63 -20.85
C ALA A 538 -12.38 24.48 -20.11
N HIS A 539 -13.00 23.29 -20.23
CA HIS A 539 -14.28 22.96 -19.61
C HIS A 539 -14.21 21.57 -18.97
N PRO A 540 -13.32 21.37 -17.97
CA PRO A 540 -13.11 20.06 -17.40
C PRO A 540 -14.38 19.53 -16.73
N GLN A 541 -14.59 18.22 -16.81
CA GLN A 541 -15.77 17.51 -16.32
C GLN A 541 -15.36 16.30 -15.47
N PRO A 542 -16.09 16.00 -14.37
CA PRO A 542 -15.84 14.80 -13.59
C PRO A 542 -16.31 13.54 -14.31
N VAL A 543 -15.45 12.52 -14.41
CA VAL A 543 -15.84 11.17 -14.86
C VAL A 543 -16.71 10.53 -13.80
N VAL A 544 -16.27 10.57 -12.55
CA VAL A 544 -17.06 10.19 -11.37
C VAL A 544 -17.20 11.39 -10.45
N GLN A 545 -18.45 11.76 -10.16
CA GLN A 545 -18.80 12.76 -9.17
C GLN A 545 -19.39 12.06 -7.93
N VAL A 546 -18.71 12.18 -6.79
CA VAL A 546 -19.15 11.61 -5.52
C VAL A 546 -19.84 12.68 -4.69
N GLY A 547 -21.15 12.51 -4.48
CA GLY A 547 -22.01 13.51 -3.85
C GLY A 547 -22.40 14.66 -4.79
N ALA A 548 -23.46 15.37 -4.42
CA ALA A 548 -23.88 16.55 -5.16
C ALA A 548 -23.13 17.80 -4.66
N PRO A 549 -22.71 18.71 -5.55
CA PRO A 549 -22.15 19.99 -5.14
C PRO A 549 -23.15 20.83 -4.31
N GLY A 550 -22.63 21.64 -3.38
CA GLY A 550 -23.43 22.59 -2.60
C GLY A 550 -24.03 22.00 -1.32
N PRO A 551 -25.17 22.53 -0.81
CA PRO A 551 -25.72 22.15 0.50
C PRO A 551 -26.15 20.69 0.66
N ALA A 552 -26.13 19.90 -0.42
CA ALA A 552 -26.47 18.47 -0.43
C ALA A 552 -25.23 17.56 -0.32
N ALA A 553 -24.11 18.10 0.18
CA ALA A 553 -22.87 17.38 0.44
C ALA A 553 -22.96 16.41 1.64
N ASP A 554 -24.00 16.48 2.46
CA ASP A 554 -24.11 15.66 3.67
C ASP A 554 -24.28 14.17 3.34
N GLY A 555 -23.38 13.34 3.88
CA GLY A 555 -23.48 11.89 3.78
C GLY A 555 -22.12 11.22 3.72
N ARG A 556 -22.14 9.88 3.63
CA ARG A 556 -20.92 9.08 3.48
C ARG A 556 -21.05 8.06 2.36
N ILE A 557 -19.92 7.59 1.85
CA ILE A 557 -19.86 6.42 0.98
C ILE A 557 -18.82 5.41 1.46
N GLU A 558 -18.95 4.18 0.99
CA GLU A 558 -17.90 3.16 1.07
C GLU A 558 -17.66 2.64 -0.34
N TRP A 559 -16.42 2.74 -0.84
CA TRP A 559 -16.09 2.30 -2.20
C TRP A 559 -14.77 1.54 -2.20
N SER A 560 -14.75 0.37 -2.84
CA SER A 560 -13.53 -0.43 -2.92
C SER A 560 -13.30 -1.18 -4.23
N ASN A 561 -12.03 -1.54 -4.47
CA ASN A 561 -11.56 -2.38 -5.58
C ASN A 561 -12.01 -1.89 -6.97
N THR A 562 -11.79 -0.62 -7.31
CA THR A 562 -12.23 -0.07 -8.61
C THR A 562 -11.14 0.81 -9.21
N ILE A 563 -11.04 0.83 -10.55
CA ILE A 563 -10.16 1.74 -11.28
C ILE A 563 -11.03 2.75 -12.04
N VAL A 564 -10.72 4.03 -11.93
CA VAL A 564 -11.25 5.07 -12.84
C VAL A 564 -10.16 5.42 -13.85
N SER A 565 -10.54 5.54 -15.12
CA SER A 565 -9.58 5.65 -16.22
C SER A 565 -10.13 6.46 -17.40
N THR A 566 -9.29 6.71 -18.39
CA THR A 566 -9.57 7.51 -19.60
C THR A 566 -9.19 6.75 -20.86
N ARG A 567 -9.95 6.94 -21.95
CA ARG A 567 -9.62 6.45 -23.29
C ARG A 567 -9.24 7.58 -24.23
N GLY A 568 -8.00 7.55 -24.73
CA GLY A 568 -7.46 8.51 -25.70
C GLY A 568 -7.41 9.94 -25.17
N ALA A 569 -7.64 10.91 -26.06
CA ALA A 569 -7.56 12.33 -25.74
C ALA A 569 -8.76 12.79 -24.88
N GLN A 570 -8.59 12.82 -23.56
CA GLN A 570 -9.59 13.24 -22.58
C GLN A 570 -9.04 14.38 -21.69
N ALA A 571 -8.44 15.39 -22.31
CA ALA A 571 -7.74 16.50 -21.66
C ALA A 571 -8.56 17.30 -20.61
N GLY A 572 -9.89 17.15 -20.59
CA GLY A 572 -10.82 17.74 -19.63
C GLY A 572 -11.30 16.77 -18.53
N ALA A 573 -10.87 15.51 -18.50
CA ALA A 573 -11.33 14.54 -17.51
C ALA A 573 -10.75 14.85 -16.13
N ILE A 574 -11.63 15.10 -15.15
CA ILE A 574 -11.33 14.97 -13.72
C ILE A 574 -11.80 13.57 -13.34
N LEU A 575 -10.91 12.62 -13.07
CA LEU A 575 -11.34 11.22 -12.94
C LEU A 575 -12.27 11.04 -11.73
N ILE A 576 -11.91 11.59 -10.56
CA ILE A 576 -12.75 11.57 -9.36
C ILE A 576 -12.89 12.99 -8.81
N GLU A 577 -14.13 13.48 -8.70
CA GLU A 577 -14.46 14.73 -8.01
C GLU A 577 -15.32 14.43 -6.77
N PHE A 578 -14.79 14.72 -5.59
CA PHE A 578 -15.37 14.34 -4.31
C PHE A 578 -15.94 15.54 -3.56
N HIS A 579 -17.25 15.51 -3.30
CA HIS A 579 -17.99 16.61 -2.65
C HIS A 579 -18.50 16.28 -1.26
N LEU A 580 -18.56 15.01 -0.85
CA LEU A 580 -19.27 14.63 0.36
C LEU A 580 -18.61 15.11 1.65
N ALA A 581 -19.42 15.67 2.55
CA ALA A 581 -19.10 15.96 3.93
C ALA A 581 -19.70 14.87 4.82
N ALA A 582 -18.86 13.93 5.24
CA ALA A 582 -19.26 12.91 6.21
C ALA A 582 -19.08 13.44 7.65
N PRO A 583 -19.83 12.90 8.63
CA PRO A 583 -19.51 13.06 10.04
C PRO A 583 -18.11 12.50 10.36
N ALA A 584 -17.34 13.17 11.21
CA ALA A 584 -15.98 12.74 11.55
C ALA A 584 -15.91 11.37 12.26
N ASP A 585 -16.98 10.95 12.93
CA ASP A 585 -17.12 9.63 13.57
C ASP A 585 -17.64 8.54 12.62
N ALA A 586 -18.04 8.90 11.40
CA ALA A 586 -18.50 8.00 10.36
C ALA A 586 -18.00 8.45 8.98
N PRO A 587 -16.67 8.53 8.77
CA PRO A 587 -16.09 9.09 7.55
C PRO A 587 -16.47 8.27 6.31
N SER A 588 -16.46 8.93 5.16
CA SER A 588 -16.44 8.24 3.87
C SER A 588 -15.13 7.48 3.72
N GLY A 589 -15.15 6.39 2.94
CA GLY A 589 -13.95 5.58 2.74
C GLY A 589 -13.75 5.07 1.31
N LEU A 590 -12.51 5.14 0.84
CA LEU A 590 -12.01 4.59 -0.41
C LEU A 590 -10.89 3.59 -0.10
N TRP A 591 -11.03 2.33 -0.54
CA TRP A 591 -10.03 1.27 -0.34
C TRP A 591 -9.70 0.55 -1.63
N ASP A 592 -8.43 0.56 -2.04
CA ASP A 592 -8.03 0.00 -3.35
C ASP A 592 -8.88 0.63 -4.48
N VAL A 593 -9.12 1.94 -4.40
CA VAL A 593 -9.72 2.75 -5.46
C VAL A 593 -8.61 3.54 -6.12
N HIS A 594 -8.35 3.24 -7.39
CA HIS A 594 -7.20 3.74 -8.13
C HIS A 594 -7.65 4.62 -9.29
N THR A 595 -6.79 5.53 -9.72
CA THR A 595 -6.86 6.09 -11.07
C THR A 595 -5.71 5.56 -11.91
N ARG A 596 -5.99 5.26 -13.18
CA ARG A 596 -4.99 4.73 -14.11
C ARG A 596 -5.15 5.41 -15.47
N VAL A 597 -4.20 6.26 -15.87
CA VAL A 597 -4.27 7.04 -17.11
C VAL A 597 -3.27 6.52 -18.13
N GLY A 598 -3.74 5.69 -19.06
CA GLY A 598 -2.92 5.09 -20.14
C GLY A 598 -2.16 3.82 -19.75
N GLY A 599 -1.38 3.27 -20.69
CA GLY A 599 -0.48 2.12 -20.45
C GLY A 599 -1.15 0.75 -20.35
N PHE A 600 -2.41 0.60 -20.80
CA PHE A 600 -3.13 -0.68 -20.75
C PHE A 600 -4.04 -0.90 -21.97
N ALA A 601 -4.41 -2.15 -22.23
CA ALA A 601 -5.30 -2.52 -23.34
C ALA A 601 -6.67 -1.82 -23.25
N GLY A 602 -7.06 -1.11 -24.32
CA GLY A 602 -8.34 -0.38 -24.39
C GLY A 602 -8.27 1.08 -23.94
N SER A 603 -7.11 1.54 -23.45
CA SER A 603 -6.86 2.96 -23.13
C SER A 603 -6.65 3.83 -24.37
N GLU A 604 -6.24 3.25 -25.50
CA GLU A 604 -5.75 3.99 -26.69
C GLU A 604 -4.58 4.95 -26.38
N LEU A 605 -3.84 4.66 -25.31
CA LEU A 605 -2.72 5.44 -24.77
C LEU A 605 -1.55 4.48 -24.46
N GLN A 606 -1.25 3.62 -25.42
CA GLN A 606 -0.23 2.57 -25.35
C GLN A 606 1.01 2.95 -26.17
N LEU A 607 2.01 2.08 -26.23
CA LEU A 607 3.26 2.32 -26.95
C LEU A 607 3.01 2.75 -28.41
N ALA A 608 2.01 2.16 -29.06
CA ALA A 608 1.66 2.46 -30.45
C ALA A 608 1.22 3.93 -30.67
N GLN A 609 0.62 4.57 -29.67
CA GLN A 609 0.12 5.95 -29.75
C GLN A 609 1.09 6.95 -29.10
N CYS A 610 1.73 6.54 -28.01
CA CYS A 610 2.37 7.44 -27.06
C CYS A 610 3.83 7.08 -26.75
N ALA A 611 4.55 6.46 -27.69
CA ALA A 611 5.98 6.18 -27.52
C ALA A 611 6.79 7.43 -27.10
N LYS A 612 7.78 7.24 -26.22
CA LYS A 612 8.66 8.32 -25.79
C LYS A 612 9.49 8.92 -26.94
N THR A 613 9.84 10.19 -26.82
CA THR A 613 10.61 10.93 -27.85
C THR A 613 11.77 11.75 -27.27
N PRO A 614 12.72 11.15 -26.52
CA PRO A 614 13.79 11.90 -25.82
C PRO A 614 14.78 12.62 -26.74
N ASN A 615 14.77 12.31 -28.05
CA ASN A 615 15.64 12.95 -29.04
C ASN A 615 14.97 14.13 -29.76
N ALA A 616 13.75 14.51 -29.37
CA ALA A 616 12.99 15.59 -29.98
C ALA A 616 12.57 16.61 -28.94
N THR A 617 12.88 17.88 -29.17
CA THR A 617 12.35 18.98 -28.34
C THR A 617 10.85 19.08 -28.53
N VAL A 618 10.09 18.91 -27.45
CA VAL A 618 8.63 19.00 -27.45
C VAL A 618 8.21 20.47 -27.27
N THR A 619 7.51 21.01 -28.26
CA THR A 619 6.99 22.38 -28.25
C THR A 619 5.46 22.41 -28.31
N ALA A 620 4.87 23.57 -27.97
CA ALA A 620 3.41 23.74 -27.99
C ALA A 620 2.78 23.65 -29.40
N ALA A 621 3.53 23.95 -30.47
CA ALA A 621 2.98 24.19 -31.83
C ALA A 621 3.37 23.14 -32.88
N GLY A 622 3.89 21.98 -32.48
CA GLY A 622 4.76 21.15 -33.33
C GLY A 622 4.25 20.83 -34.73
N GLY A 623 4.98 21.31 -35.74
CA GLY A 623 5.07 20.69 -37.05
C GLY A 623 6.34 19.84 -37.14
N GLY A 624 6.29 18.70 -37.84
CA GLY A 624 7.46 17.85 -38.12
C GLY A 624 7.83 16.81 -37.06
N GLY A 625 6.93 16.50 -36.10
CA GLY A 625 7.14 15.46 -35.08
C GLY A 625 7.73 15.93 -33.73
N GLY A 626 7.94 17.25 -33.54
CA GLY A 626 8.47 17.86 -32.30
C GLY A 626 7.45 18.67 -31.49
N GLY A 627 6.22 18.17 -31.33
CA GLY A 627 5.17 18.83 -30.55
C GLY A 627 4.47 17.88 -29.61
N VAL A 628 3.74 18.44 -28.64
CA VAL A 628 2.83 17.67 -27.77
C VAL A 628 1.91 16.84 -28.66
N ALA A 629 1.91 15.52 -28.47
CA ALA A 629 1.01 14.61 -29.17
C ALA A 629 -0.42 14.78 -28.60
N PRO A 630 -1.38 15.36 -29.34
CA PRO A 630 -2.70 15.66 -28.78
C PRO A 630 -3.47 14.40 -28.37
N ALA A 631 -3.22 13.28 -29.05
CA ALA A 631 -3.80 11.98 -28.72
C ALA A 631 -3.40 11.47 -27.32
N CYS A 632 -2.25 11.91 -26.81
CA CYS A 632 -1.69 11.50 -25.52
C CYS A 632 -2.00 12.49 -24.39
N VAL A 633 -2.77 13.55 -24.63
CA VAL A 633 -3.26 14.47 -23.59
C VAL A 633 -4.54 13.87 -22.99
N ALA A 634 -4.34 13.12 -21.91
CA ALA A 634 -5.26 12.09 -21.48
C ALA A 634 -6.14 12.46 -20.29
N ALA A 635 -5.75 13.40 -19.43
CA ALA A 635 -6.58 13.80 -18.30
C ALA A 635 -6.30 15.24 -17.82
N PHE A 636 -7.30 15.88 -17.22
CA PHE A 636 -7.13 17.16 -16.55
C PHE A 636 -6.59 17.01 -15.14
N MET A 637 -7.15 16.06 -14.38
CA MET A 637 -6.81 15.79 -12.98
C MET A 637 -7.21 14.36 -12.60
N SER A 638 -6.38 13.67 -11.80
CA SER A 638 -6.75 12.36 -11.26
C SER A 638 -7.82 12.46 -10.17
N MET A 639 -7.65 13.35 -9.18
CA MET A 639 -8.64 13.49 -8.11
C MET A 639 -8.73 14.91 -7.53
N HIS A 640 -9.96 15.37 -7.30
CA HIS A 640 -10.28 16.62 -6.61
C HIS A 640 -11.11 16.33 -5.36
N VAL A 641 -10.55 16.58 -4.17
CA VAL A 641 -11.30 16.66 -2.92
C VAL A 641 -11.64 18.13 -2.67
N THR A 642 -12.88 18.48 -2.93
CA THR A 642 -13.32 19.88 -2.93
C THR A 642 -13.37 20.48 -1.52
N ALA A 643 -13.49 21.81 -1.45
CA ALA A 643 -13.65 22.53 -0.18
C ALA A 643 -14.92 22.14 0.61
N ALA A 644 -15.94 21.59 -0.07
CA ALA A 644 -17.16 21.10 0.57
C ALA A 644 -16.98 19.74 1.24
N ALA A 645 -16.01 18.94 0.79
CA ALA A 645 -15.79 17.61 1.33
C ALA A 645 -15.22 17.66 2.75
N ALA A 646 -15.51 16.62 3.54
CA ALA A 646 -14.99 16.44 4.89
C ALA A 646 -15.06 14.97 5.31
N ALA A 647 -14.18 14.57 6.23
CA ALA A 647 -14.11 13.22 6.80
C ALA A 647 -13.99 12.14 5.71
N LEU A 648 -12.89 12.18 4.97
CA LEU A 648 -12.55 11.20 3.92
C LEU A 648 -11.34 10.36 4.33
N TYR A 649 -11.52 9.04 4.35
CA TYR A 649 -10.46 8.05 4.56
C TYR A 649 -10.10 7.38 3.23
N MET A 650 -8.83 7.43 2.85
CA MET A 650 -8.29 6.78 1.64
C MET A 650 -7.19 5.83 2.08
N GLU A 651 -7.29 4.55 1.70
CA GLU A 651 -6.29 3.53 2.03
C GLU A 651 -5.94 2.72 0.77
N ASN A 652 -4.63 2.59 0.52
CA ASN A 652 -4.11 1.94 -0.69
C ASN A 652 -4.68 2.52 -1.99
N CYS A 653 -4.77 3.85 -2.11
CA CYS A 653 -5.24 4.51 -3.33
C CYS A 653 -4.02 4.96 -4.16
N TRP A 654 -3.98 4.54 -5.43
CA TRP A 654 -2.88 4.87 -6.35
C TRP A 654 -3.43 5.67 -7.51
N LEU A 655 -2.94 6.89 -7.70
CA LEU A 655 -3.31 7.76 -8.79
C LEU A 655 -2.15 7.83 -9.78
N TRP A 656 -2.21 7.00 -10.82
CA TRP A 656 -1.07 6.78 -11.72
C TRP A 656 -1.37 7.25 -13.14
N VAL A 657 -0.43 8.03 -13.67
CA VAL A 657 -0.32 8.30 -15.10
C VAL A 657 0.77 7.42 -15.67
N ALA A 658 0.48 6.76 -16.78
CA ALA A 658 1.34 5.71 -17.27
C ALA A 658 2.69 6.23 -17.76
N ASP A 659 3.75 5.75 -17.13
CA ASP A 659 5.13 5.93 -17.57
C ASP A 659 5.59 4.83 -18.54
N HIS A 660 4.90 3.68 -18.56
CA HIS A 660 5.16 2.56 -19.48
C HIS A 660 3.88 1.83 -19.91
N ASP A 661 3.99 1.06 -21.00
CA ASP A 661 2.95 0.14 -21.45
C ASP A 661 3.14 -1.24 -20.79
N ILE A 662 2.21 -1.63 -19.91
CA ILE A 662 2.31 -2.85 -19.11
C ILE A 662 1.95 -4.11 -19.91
N GLU A 663 1.39 -3.98 -21.12
CA GLU A 663 0.90 -5.14 -21.85
C GLU A 663 2.05 -5.96 -22.45
N GLU A 664 1.95 -7.28 -22.30
CA GLU A 664 2.79 -8.24 -23.00
C GLU A 664 2.92 -7.91 -24.50
N GLY A 665 4.15 -7.86 -24.98
CA GLY A 665 4.53 -7.44 -26.33
C GLY A 665 5.04 -6.00 -26.43
N ALA A 666 4.75 -5.15 -25.43
CA ALA A 666 5.40 -3.85 -25.24
C ALA A 666 6.56 -3.93 -24.22
N ASP A 667 6.64 -5.01 -23.44
CA ASP A 667 7.76 -5.33 -22.54
C ASP A 667 8.17 -4.19 -21.58
N ASN A 668 7.17 -3.49 -21.03
CA ASN A 668 7.34 -2.31 -20.16
C ASN A 668 8.12 -1.17 -20.84
N GLU A 669 8.01 -1.03 -22.16
CA GLU A 669 8.55 0.14 -22.86
C GLU A 669 7.85 1.42 -22.39
N GLN A 670 8.68 2.45 -22.16
CA GLN A 670 8.24 3.74 -21.65
C GLN A 670 7.40 4.52 -22.68
N ILE A 671 6.38 5.23 -22.18
CA ILE A 671 5.45 6.05 -22.96
C ILE A 671 5.31 7.45 -22.37
N THR A 672 4.90 8.40 -23.21
CA THR A 672 4.60 9.79 -22.83
C THR A 672 3.09 10.00 -22.80
N VAL A 673 2.49 9.98 -21.61
CA VAL A 673 1.07 10.33 -21.40
C VAL A 673 0.99 11.60 -20.55
N TYR A 674 0.17 12.57 -20.96
CA TYR A 674 0.03 13.84 -20.27
C TYR A 674 -1.27 13.90 -19.46
N ALA A 675 -1.15 14.06 -18.16
CA ALA A 675 -2.24 14.45 -17.27
C ALA A 675 -1.84 15.67 -16.44
N GLY A 676 -2.74 16.63 -16.25
CA GLY A 676 -2.38 17.92 -15.66
C GLY A 676 -1.99 17.84 -14.18
N ARG A 677 -2.82 17.17 -13.36
CA ARG A 677 -2.80 17.28 -11.89
C ARG A 677 -3.07 15.94 -11.23
N GLY A 678 -2.38 15.66 -10.14
CA GLY A 678 -2.62 14.47 -9.32
C GLY A 678 -3.84 14.63 -8.41
N LEU A 679 -3.57 14.79 -7.12
CA LEU A 679 -4.56 14.99 -6.06
C LEU A 679 -4.58 16.45 -5.60
N LEU A 680 -5.70 17.14 -5.83
CA LEU A 680 -6.00 18.45 -5.24
C LEU A 680 -6.92 18.29 -4.03
N VAL A 681 -6.51 18.83 -2.88
CA VAL A 681 -7.31 18.87 -1.65
C VAL A 681 -7.54 20.31 -1.20
N GLU A 682 -8.81 20.68 -1.05
CA GLU A 682 -9.24 21.98 -0.50
C GLU A 682 -10.11 21.81 0.76
N SER A 683 -10.35 20.56 1.17
CA SER A 683 -11.23 20.20 2.28
C SER A 683 -10.71 20.75 3.62
N GLN A 684 -11.68 21.09 4.49
CA GLN A 684 -11.44 21.52 5.86
C GLN A 684 -11.26 20.35 6.85
N GLY A 685 -11.05 19.14 6.34
CA GLY A 685 -10.76 17.97 7.15
C GLY A 685 -11.96 17.37 7.90
N PRO A 686 -11.73 16.30 8.66
CA PRO A 686 -10.47 15.54 8.68
C PRO A 686 -10.26 14.73 7.38
N LEU A 687 -9.00 14.53 6.96
CA LEU A 687 -8.62 13.59 5.90
C LEU A 687 -7.54 12.62 6.39
N TRP A 688 -7.66 11.35 5.96
CA TRP A 688 -6.64 10.34 6.19
C TRP A 688 -6.23 9.73 4.85
N LEU A 689 -4.95 9.91 4.49
CA LEU A 689 -4.34 9.35 3.29
C LEU A 689 -3.33 8.28 3.70
N VAL A 690 -3.77 7.03 3.78
CA VAL A 690 -3.01 5.89 4.33
C VAL A 690 -2.41 5.08 3.18
N GLY A 691 -1.08 5.13 3.02
CA GLY A 691 -0.39 4.44 1.94
C GLY A 691 -0.87 4.84 0.55
N THR A 692 -1.08 6.14 0.32
CA THR A 692 -1.48 6.66 -0.99
C THR A 692 -0.26 6.99 -1.87
N SER A 693 -0.41 6.81 -3.17
CA SER A 693 0.62 7.17 -4.16
C SER A 693 0.01 8.01 -5.28
N VAL A 694 0.72 9.04 -5.75
CA VAL A 694 0.31 9.90 -6.87
C VAL A 694 1.51 10.18 -7.75
N GLU A 695 1.45 9.82 -9.03
CA GLU A 695 2.64 9.77 -9.89
C GLU A 695 2.40 10.28 -11.31
N HIS A 696 3.43 10.95 -11.83
CA HIS A 696 3.64 11.32 -13.22
C HIS A 696 2.68 12.39 -13.78
N HIS A 697 2.25 13.33 -12.94
CA HIS A 697 1.41 14.44 -13.35
C HIS A 697 2.25 15.68 -13.75
N GLN A 698 1.70 16.51 -14.63
CA GLN A 698 2.45 17.63 -15.21
C GLN A 698 2.80 18.71 -14.17
N PHE A 699 1.83 19.13 -13.35
CA PHE A 699 1.99 20.27 -12.45
C PHE A 699 2.37 19.87 -11.03
N TYR A 700 1.69 18.86 -10.50
CA TYR A 700 1.91 18.36 -9.14
C TYR A 700 1.28 16.99 -8.94
N GLU A 701 1.86 16.26 -8.00
CA GLU A 701 1.35 14.99 -7.53
C GLU A 701 0.36 15.21 -6.38
N TYR A 702 0.80 15.80 -5.27
CA TYR A 702 -0.09 16.25 -4.20
C TYR A 702 -0.14 17.77 -4.07
N GLN A 703 -1.35 18.34 -3.99
CA GLN A 703 -1.54 19.74 -3.67
C GLN A 703 -2.63 19.96 -2.61
N PHE A 704 -2.29 20.70 -1.57
CA PHE A 704 -3.20 21.12 -0.49
C PHE A 704 -3.33 22.64 -0.50
N VAL A 705 -4.56 23.16 -0.59
CA VAL A 705 -4.80 24.60 -0.68
C VAL A 705 -5.93 25.01 0.26
N ASN A 706 -5.64 25.91 1.20
CA ASN A 706 -6.56 26.28 2.28
C ASN A 706 -7.09 25.05 3.04
N ALA A 707 -6.40 23.91 2.99
CA ALA A 707 -6.84 22.67 3.59
C ALA A 707 -6.50 22.66 5.07
N ARG A 708 -7.18 21.81 5.85
CA ARG A 708 -6.79 21.59 7.25
C ARG A 708 -7.10 20.20 7.75
N ASP A 709 -6.48 19.86 8.88
CA ASP A 709 -6.66 18.59 9.59
C ASP A 709 -6.42 17.39 8.65
N VAL A 710 -5.19 17.29 8.14
CA VAL A 710 -4.77 16.21 7.22
C VAL A 710 -3.76 15.29 7.89
N PHE A 711 -4.06 13.99 7.94
CA PHE A 711 -3.09 12.93 8.16
C PHE A 711 -2.75 12.27 6.83
N MET A 712 -1.46 12.07 6.56
CA MET A 712 -1.03 11.31 5.39
C MET A 712 0.25 10.54 5.70
N GLY A 713 0.33 9.26 5.32
CA GLY A 713 1.49 8.44 5.65
C GLY A 713 1.40 6.97 5.22
N GLN A 714 2.47 6.34 4.71
CA GLN A 714 3.50 7.02 3.93
C GLN A 714 2.90 7.44 2.59
N ILE A 715 3.16 8.67 2.16
CA ILE A 715 2.87 9.07 0.79
C ILE A 715 4.06 8.85 -0.13
N GLN A 716 3.78 8.65 -1.40
CA GLN A 716 4.80 8.41 -2.42
C GLN A 716 4.45 9.16 -3.71
N THR A 717 5.48 9.67 -4.41
CA THR A 717 5.35 10.35 -5.69
C THR A 717 6.54 10.15 -6.62
N GLU A 718 6.30 10.15 -7.93
CA GLU A 718 7.30 10.22 -8.98
C GLU A 718 7.00 11.34 -9.99
N THR A 719 8.02 12.13 -10.34
CA THR A 719 7.93 13.11 -11.43
C THR A 719 7.82 12.41 -12.78
N ALA A 720 6.97 12.91 -13.68
CA ALA A 720 6.81 12.32 -15.02
C ALA A 720 8.12 12.24 -15.80
N TYR A 721 8.46 11.07 -16.35
CA TYR A 721 9.82 10.78 -16.84
C TYR A 721 10.27 11.62 -18.04
N TYR A 722 9.32 12.16 -18.81
CA TYR A 722 9.62 13.07 -19.90
C TYR A 722 10.05 14.45 -19.43
N GLN A 723 9.72 14.87 -18.20
CA GLN A 723 10.10 16.20 -17.74
C GLN A 723 11.63 16.29 -17.62
N PRO A 724 12.25 17.39 -18.06
CA PRO A 724 11.66 18.68 -18.46
C PRO A 724 11.40 18.85 -19.97
N ASN A 725 11.15 17.78 -20.73
CA ASN A 725 10.84 17.80 -22.16
C ASN A 725 9.46 17.15 -22.50
N PRO A 726 8.36 17.93 -22.51
CA PRO A 726 8.32 19.34 -22.18
C PRO A 726 8.34 19.55 -20.66
N ASP A 727 8.68 20.77 -20.26
CA ASP A 727 8.64 21.18 -18.87
C ASP A 727 7.20 21.30 -18.35
N ALA A 728 7.03 21.56 -17.06
CA ALA A 728 5.75 21.63 -16.38
C ALA A 728 4.72 22.60 -17.00
N ARG A 729 5.11 23.50 -17.92
CA ARG A 729 4.22 24.51 -18.52
C ARG A 729 3.43 24.02 -19.74
N LEU A 730 3.73 22.84 -20.27
CA LEU A 730 3.01 22.23 -21.39
C LEU A 730 2.58 20.81 -21.02
N PRO A 731 1.47 20.28 -21.55
CA PRO A 731 0.59 20.92 -22.52
C PRO A 731 -0.53 21.76 -21.90
N PHE A 732 -0.65 21.76 -20.57
CA PHE A 732 -1.75 22.42 -19.88
C PHE A 732 -1.41 23.88 -19.56
N ALA A 733 -2.35 24.78 -19.83
CA ALA A 733 -2.30 26.12 -19.28
C ALA A 733 -2.63 26.08 -17.78
N ALA A 734 -1.93 26.88 -16.98
CA ALA A 734 -2.28 27.08 -15.57
C ALA A 734 -3.66 27.74 -15.45
N VAL A 735 -4.49 27.21 -14.56
CA VAL A 735 -5.86 27.62 -14.29
C VAL A 735 -5.97 28.04 -12.83
N ALA A 736 -6.13 29.33 -12.60
CA ALA A 736 -6.21 29.90 -11.25
C ALA A 736 -7.31 29.29 -10.37
N LYS A 737 -8.43 28.83 -10.98
CA LYS A 737 -9.53 28.14 -10.27
C LYS A 737 -9.06 26.90 -9.50
N TYR A 738 -8.07 26.18 -10.03
CA TYR A 738 -7.53 24.95 -9.41
C TYR A 738 -6.20 25.22 -8.69
N HIS A 739 -5.90 26.49 -8.43
CA HIS A 739 -4.71 26.93 -7.69
C HIS A 739 -3.40 26.41 -8.28
N ASP A 740 -3.32 26.30 -9.60
CA ASP A 740 -2.14 25.72 -10.25
C ASP A 740 -0.86 26.51 -9.95
N PRO A 741 0.27 25.80 -9.78
CA PRO A 741 1.56 26.45 -9.76
C PRO A 741 1.83 27.15 -11.10
N VAL A 742 2.41 28.35 -11.03
CA VAL A 742 2.86 29.09 -12.21
C VAL A 742 4.38 29.01 -12.28
N PHE A 743 4.88 28.19 -13.18
CA PHE A 743 6.32 28.00 -13.41
C PHE A 743 6.87 29.18 -14.21
N ALA A 744 7.87 29.85 -13.64
CA ALA A 744 8.42 31.09 -14.17
C ALA A 744 9.54 30.85 -15.20
N GLN A 745 10.19 29.69 -15.14
CA GLN A 745 11.37 29.37 -15.95
C GLN A 745 11.12 28.16 -16.83
N THR A 746 11.79 28.14 -17.99
CA THR A 746 11.89 26.93 -18.82
C THR A 746 12.65 25.85 -18.06
N GLY A 747 12.21 24.61 -18.16
CA GLY A 747 12.90 23.47 -17.54
C GLY A 747 12.50 23.17 -16.09
N GLU A 748 11.46 23.82 -15.56
CA GLU A 748 10.91 23.48 -14.25
C GLU A 748 9.99 22.25 -14.34
N SER A 749 10.11 21.34 -13.38
CA SER A 749 9.28 20.13 -13.25
C SER A 749 8.15 20.32 -12.24
N GLY A 750 7.15 19.45 -12.30
CA GLY A 750 6.01 19.44 -11.39
C GLY A 750 6.40 19.13 -9.94
N TRP A 751 5.57 19.54 -8.97
CA TRP A 751 5.83 19.33 -7.55
C TRP A 751 5.43 17.93 -7.08
N GLY A 752 6.27 17.24 -6.31
CA GLY A 752 5.84 16.04 -5.59
C GLY A 752 4.82 16.39 -4.50
N LEU A 753 5.11 17.41 -3.70
CA LEU A 753 4.18 17.92 -2.69
C LEU A 753 4.16 19.45 -2.72
N ARG A 754 2.97 20.05 -2.75
CA ARG A 754 2.77 21.49 -2.62
C ARG A 754 1.69 21.81 -1.60
N VAL A 755 2.04 22.59 -0.58
CA VAL A 755 1.11 22.99 0.49
C VAL A 755 1.00 24.51 0.53
N VAL A 756 -0.21 25.04 0.38
CA VAL A 756 -0.49 26.47 0.26
C VAL A 756 -1.56 26.88 1.27
N ASP A 757 -1.24 27.86 2.12
CA ASP A 757 -2.14 28.42 3.13
C ASP A 757 -2.95 27.36 3.92
N SER A 758 -2.34 26.22 4.25
CA SER A 758 -3.02 25.08 4.88
C SER A 758 -2.55 24.82 6.31
N GLU A 759 -3.42 24.37 7.20
CA GLU A 759 -3.13 24.21 8.64
C GLU A 759 -3.19 22.74 9.08
N ALA A 760 -2.38 22.35 10.07
CA ALA A 760 -2.37 20.99 10.60
C ALA A 760 -2.23 19.87 9.52
N VAL A 761 -1.28 20.06 8.60
CA VAL A 761 -0.90 19.03 7.62
C VAL A 761 0.21 18.17 8.22
N LEU A 762 -0.15 16.95 8.64
CA LEU A 762 0.72 16.01 9.34
C LEU A 762 1.11 14.84 8.43
N VAL A 763 2.38 14.81 8.02
CA VAL A 763 2.94 13.81 7.11
C VAL A 763 3.81 12.82 7.89
N TYR A 764 3.40 11.56 7.94
CA TYR A 764 4.12 10.47 8.61
C TYR A 764 4.77 9.58 7.54
N GLY A 765 5.98 9.95 7.11
CA GLY A 765 6.68 9.33 6.00
C GLY A 765 6.30 9.91 4.64
N ALA A 766 7.30 10.31 3.86
CA ALA A 766 7.12 10.71 2.46
C ALA A 766 8.28 10.21 1.59
N GLY A 767 7.97 9.70 0.40
CA GLY A 767 8.93 9.38 -0.65
C GLY A 767 8.64 10.20 -1.89
N LEU A 768 9.46 11.22 -2.19
CA LEU A 768 9.24 12.11 -3.34
C LEU A 768 10.39 11.98 -4.34
N TYR A 769 10.15 11.32 -5.46
CA TYR A 769 11.21 10.88 -6.36
C TYR A 769 11.19 11.59 -7.70
N SER A 770 12.39 11.97 -8.17
CA SER A 770 12.62 12.40 -9.54
C SER A 770 13.76 11.56 -10.11
N PHE A 771 13.44 10.61 -10.98
CA PHE A 771 14.40 9.63 -11.48
C PHE A 771 15.08 10.04 -12.80
N PHE A 772 14.42 10.91 -13.57
CA PHE A 772 14.77 11.15 -14.97
C PHE A 772 14.90 12.64 -15.29
N ASP A 773 15.73 12.92 -16.29
CA ASP A 773 15.78 14.16 -17.07
C ASP A 773 15.57 13.76 -18.54
N ASP A 774 14.38 13.98 -19.08
CA ASP A 774 13.99 13.58 -20.44
C ASP A 774 14.30 12.09 -20.74
N TYR A 775 13.77 11.21 -19.89
CA TYR A 775 13.99 9.76 -19.91
C TYR A 775 15.44 9.29 -19.69
N ASP A 776 16.39 10.18 -19.41
CA ASP A 776 17.73 9.81 -18.95
C ASP A 776 17.75 9.63 -17.43
N VAL A 777 18.03 8.41 -16.98
CA VAL A 777 18.12 8.06 -15.55
C VAL A 777 19.47 8.44 -14.92
N GLY A 778 20.41 8.96 -15.69
CA GLY A 778 21.76 9.30 -15.25
C GLY A 778 21.78 10.31 -14.09
N CYS A 779 20.86 11.28 -14.11
CA CYS A 779 20.78 12.37 -13.13
C CYS A 779 20.46 11.94 -11.69
N SER A 780 19.87 10.74 -11.51
CA SER A 780 19.46 10.19 -10.20
C SER A 780 20.43 9.16 -9.65
N GLN A 781 21.47 8.80 -10.41
CA GLN A 781 22.46 7.83 -9.95
C GLN A 781 23.24 8.36 -8.75
N ILE A 782 23.63 7.44 -7.87
CA ILE A 782 24.45 7.75 -6.69
C ILE A 782 25.74 8.43 -7.15
N GLY A 783 26.00 9.63 -6.62
CA GLY A 783 27.20 10.41 -6.93
C GLY A 783 27.06 11.43 -8.07
N GLU A 784 25.94 11.42 -8.81
CA GLU A 784 25.70 12.36 -9.94
C GLU A 784 25.02 13.68 -9.50
N GLY A 785 24.91 13.89 -8.19
CA GLY A 785 24.55 15.18 -7.59
C GLY A 785 23.05 15.51 -7.57
N ALA A 786 22.18 14.52 -7.72
CA ALA A 786 20.72 14.66 -7.61
C ALA A 786 20.17 15.78 -8.52
N THR A 787 20.43 15.67 -9.82
CA THR A 787 20.27 16.77 -10.78
C THR A 787 19.04 16.66 -11.67
N CYS A 788 18.19 15.63 -11.50
CA CYS A 788 16.99 15.41 -12.33
C CYS A 788 15.98 16.56 -12.20
N GLN A 789 15.80 17.04 -10.97
CA GLN A 789 14.87 18.10 -10.67
C GLN A 789 15.46 19.06 -9.64
N LYS A 790 15.16 20.35 -9.79
CA LYS A 790 15.68 21.33 -8.84
C LYS A 790 14.98 21.26 -7.48
N ARG A 791 13.65 21.27 -7.46
CA ARG A 791 12.81 21.41 -6.24
C ARG A 791 11.61 20.48 -6.32
N ILE A 792 11.24 19.82 -5.21
CA ILE A 792 10.17 18.80 -5.22
C ILE A 792 9.10 18.96 -4.14
N PHE A 793 9.40 19.61 -3.01
CA PHE A 793 8.41 19.95 -1.97
C PHE A 793 8.36 21.46 -1.75
N SER A 794 7.19 22.05 -2.00
CA SER A 794 6.91 23.48 -1.76
C SER A 794 5.97 23.68 -0.57
N VAL A 795 6.33 24.61 0.31
CA VAL A 795 5.48 25.12 1.39
C VAL A 795 5.32 26.62 1.20
N GLU A 796 4.09 27.09 1.12
CA GLU A 796 3.77 28.46 0.74
C GLU A 796 2.76 29.10 1.69
N GLY A 797 2.90 30.42 1.84
CA GLY A 797 1.98 31.24 2.61
C GLY A 797 2.01 30.90 4.09
N LYS A 798 0.84 30.80 4.72
CA LYS A 798 0.71 30.57 6.16
C LYS A 798 0.69 29.08 6.54
N SER A 799 1.30 28.22 5.72
CA SER A 799 1.15 26.79 5.89
C SER A 799 1.80 26.24 7.17
N GLN A 800 1.04 25.47 7.94
CA GLN A 800 1.49 24.72 9.11
C GLN A 800 1.65 23.24 8.74
N VAL A 801 2.89 22.85 8.45
CA VAL A 801 3.22 21.51 7.96
C VAL A 801 4.26 20.89 8.86
N ARG A 802 4.05 19.62 9.18
CA ARG A 802 5.00 18.80 9.92
C ARG A 802 5.20 17.48 9.22
N VAL A 803 6.45 17.21 8.85
CA VAL A 803 6.84 16.02 8.08
C VAL A 803 7.84 15.21 8.88
N TYR A 804 7.46 13.98 9.19
CA TYR A 804 8.34 12.95 9.68
C TYR A 804 8.88 12.14 8.50
N ASN A 805 10.19 11.91 8.48
CA ASN A 805 10.88 11.06 7.50
C ASN A 805 10.53 11.40 6.04
N LEU A 806 10.96 12.58 5.59
CA LEU A 806 10.93 12.98 4.18
C LEU A 806 12.12 12.35 3.45
N ASN A 807 11.86 11.60 2.40
CA ASN A 807 12.85 10.97 1.54
C ASN A 807 12.72 11.51 0.11
N THR A 808 13.83 11.88 -0.52
CA THR A 808 13.82 12.35 -1.92
C THR A 808 14.88 11.68 -2.78
N VAL A 809 14.60 11.52 -4.08
CA VAL A 809 15.55 11.02 -5.08
C VAL A 809 15.73 12.06 -6.19
N GLY A 810 16.97 12.19 -6.70
CA GLY A 810 17.30 13.00 -7.88
C GLY A 810 16.96 14.49 -7.81
N THR A 811 16.70 15.01 -6.61
CA THR A 811 16.32 16.42 -6.42
C THR A 811 17.37 17.21 -5.63
N SER A 812 17.79 18.37 -6.15
CA SER A 812 18.84 19.18 -5.49
C SER A 812 18.37 19.95 -4.25
N LYS A 813 17.08 20.28 -4.17
CA LYS A 813 16.44 20.98 -3.04
C LYS A 813 15.21 20.21 -2.60
N MET A 814 15.34 19.57 -1.44
CA MET A 814 14.32 18.70 -0.89
C MET A 814 13.09 19.49 -0.43
N VAL A 815 13.30 20.71 0.11
CA VAL A 815 12.22 21.59 0.61
C VAL A 815 12.48 23.05 0.25
N THR A 816 11.45 23.71 -0.28
CA THR A 816 11.40 25.15 -0.57
C THR A 816 10.26 25.78 0.22
N VAL A 817 10.52 26.88 0.92
CA VAL A 817 9.52 27.63 1.70
C VAL A 817 9.42 29.05 1.16
N ASP A 818 8.24 29.46 0.69
CA ASP A 818 7.99 30.78 0.08
C ASP A 818 9.04 31.17 -0.98
N GLY A 819 9.38 30.21 -1.84
CA GLY A 819 10.39 30.36 -2.90
C GLY A 819 11.85 30.36 -2.43
N ARG A 820 12.12 30.24 -1.13
CA ARG A 820 13.46 30.07 -0.55
C ARG A 820 13.78 28.59 -0.39
N ASP A 821 14.89 28.14 -0.96
CA ASP A 821 15.36 26.77 -0.77
C ASP A 821 15.94 26.60 0.64
N VAL A 822 15.38 25.68 1.43
CA VAL A 822 15.70 25.51 2.87
C VAL A 822 16.49 24.23 3.13
N VAL A 823 16.13 23.14 2.46
CA VAL A 823 16.75 21.82 2.66
C VAL A 823 17.45 21.39 1.38
N ALA A 824 18.75 21.13 1.50
CA ALA A 824 19.62 20.73 0.41
C ALA A 824 19.92 19.21 0.50
N TYR A 825 20.05 18.54 -0.65
CA TYR A 825 20.29 17.08 -0.66
C TYR A 825 21.67 16.71 -0.12
N GLU A 826 22.66 17.59 -0.33
CA GLU A 826 24.07 17.37 0.03
C GLU A 826 24.25 17.11 1.53
N ASP A 827 23.37 17.69 2.35
CA ASP A 827 23.36 17.55 3.80
C ASP A 827 22.68 16.25 4.27
N ASN A 828 22.00 15.52 3.39
CA ASN A 828 21.03 14.49 3.78
C ASN A 828 21.20 13.15 3.04
N ILE A 829 22.39 12.84 2.52
CA ILE A 829 22.66 11.61 1.75
C ILE A 829 22.50 10.35 2.61
N ASP A 830 21.48 9.54 2.27
CA ASP A 830 21.08 8.30 2.96
C ASP A 830 21.05 7.12 1.96
N GLY A 831 22.24 6.79 1.44
CA GLY A 831 22.41 5.69 0.49
C GLY A 831 21.96 6.11 -0.91
N PHE A 832 20.88 5.50 -1.40
CA PHE A 832 20.27 5.87 -2.68
C PHE A 832 19.39 7.12 -2.57
N VAL A 833 18.76 7.32 -1.41
CA VAL A 833 17.86 8.46 -1.17
C VAL A 833 18.54 9.56 -0.36
N HIS A 834 17.83 10.67 -0.21
CA HIS A 834 18.19 11.74 0.71
C HIS A 834 17.08 11.87 1.75
N SER A 835 17.43 11.90 3.04
CA SER A 835 16.45 11.72 4.10
C SER A 835 16.54 12.78 5.18
N VAL A 836 15.38 13.34 5.54
CA VAL A 836 15.19 14.28 6.65
C VAL A 836 14.22 13.67 7.63
N SER A 837 14.65 13.51 8.89
CA SER A 837 13.82 12.94 9.94
C SER A 837 12.66 13.85 10.35
N LEU A 838 12.90 15.16 10.42
CA LEU A 838 11.89 16.13 10.84
C LEU A 838 12.01 17.46 10.08
N PHE A 839 10.95 17.84 9.39
CA PHE A 839 10.74 19.21 8.94
C PHE A 839 9.46 19.77 9.59
N GLU A 840 9.52 20.98 10.15
CA GLU A 840 8.38 21.65 10.76
C GLU A 840 8.38 23.14 10.43
N THR A 841 7.22 23.70 10.06
CA THR A 841 7.09 25.15 9.78
C THR A 841 6.85 25.98 11.04
N GLU A 842 6.38 25.35 12.12
CA GLU A 842 6.22 25.94 13.45
C GLU A 842 6.89 25.08 14.53
N GLY A 843 7.51 25.75 15.49
CA GLY A 843 8.05 25.20 16.73
C GLY A 843 7.58 26.01 17.94
#